data_AF-A0A060W3G2-F1
#
_entry.id   AF-A0A060W3G2-F1
#
_cell.length_a   1.000
_cell.length_b   1.000
_cell.length_c   1.000
_cell.angle_alpha   90.00
_cell.angle_beta   90.00
_cell.angle_gamma   90.00
#
_symmetry.space_group_name_H-M   'P 1'
#
loop_
_entity.id
_entity.type
_entity.pdbx_description
1 polymer ?
#
loop_
_entity_poly.entity_id
_entity_poly.type
_entity_poly.pdbx_seq_one_letter_code
_entity_poly.pdbx_strand_id
1 'polypeptide(L)'
;MDLAESPKGAEQSDGRQGHIREQTQKHLDNYAREGLRTLCIAKKVLEEEEYEIWLKRHAFAETSIENREELLLESAQRLETNLTLLGATGIVDRLQEEVPETIEALQRAGVKVWVLTGDKQETAINIACACKLLRTTDQLLTANCDSKEACKALLLELRAEVERGEAAEGTSGFTLVVDGRTLDFALQEDLKGDFLELSRRCRAVVCCRSTPLQKSHVVQLVRDQLRVMTLAIGDGANDVSMIQVADVGIGISGQEGMQAVMSSDFAISRFKHLRKLLLVHGHWCYTRLANMILYFFYKNVMYVNLLFWYQFFCGFSGSVMTNSWVLIFFNLLFTSAPPLLYGILDKDVSADTLIKLPELYKSGQNSKAYLPSTFWLTMLDALYQSLVCFFIPYFAYAGSDADMLSFGSPINASALLIILLHQVIESRTLTWLHVLVLVGSALFYFSFTLVFSVVCVTCSPPTNPLGVDKLQMSQPLFYGVCALTTVLALLPRFLFHALRNSISPSDTLKAALMDQLNPDNYCRRMQHWNQTQAQSKARGLIINVEDLDIKIPDFILPKELKECRAATGSRILFDYNHSCLYPPQADTSMALNELHWTLCKLETTYPEAAFIVAGDFNNAKLKTRLPKFYQHIECATRAEKILDHCYSNFCDSYKALPRPPFGKSDHDSILLLRAYRQKLKQEMPVLMSVQRWSDQSDSTLQDCFNHVDWDMFRIASDNNIDEYADSVSEFISKCIGDVVPTATIKTFPNQKPWIDGSIRAKLKAQTTAFNQGKATRNMTEYKQCSYSLRKAIKQAKRQYRDKVESQINGSDTRGMWQGLQSNTDYKKKTSPVMDHDVLLPDKLNNFFGRFEGKTVPTTWPATKPCGLSFTAANSAVPTCFKRATIVPVPKKAKVTELNDYRPVALTSVIMKCFERLVKHHITFTLPDTLVPLQFAYRPNRSTDDAITLHTALTHLDKRNTYVRMLFIDYSSAFNTIVPSKLVIKVDTLGLDPALCNWVLDFLTGRPQVVRVGNNISTPLILNTGAPQGCVLSPLLYSCSPMTAWPCTPPTQSNMLHILL
;
A
#
# COMPACT_ATOMS: atom_id res chain seq x y z
N MET A 1 -13.49 -7.19 34.89
CA MET A 1 -14.68 -7.89 35.38
C MET A 1 -14.21 -9.20 35.96
N ASP A 2 -14.26 -9.29 37.27
CA ASP A 2 -14.31 -10.57 37.96
C ASP A 2 -15.79 -10.98 37.97
N LEU A 3 -16.13 -12.16 37.43
CA LEU A 3 -17.53 -12.62 37.40
C LEU A 3 -18.05 -12.98 38.79
N ALA A 4 -17.16 -13.06 39.79
CA ALA A 4 -17.48 -13.34 41.19
C ALA A 4 -17.88 -12.09 41.98
N GLU A 5 -17.60 -10.87 41.50
CA GLU A 5 -18.06 -9.64 42.15
C GLU A 5 -19.54 -9.40 41.87
N SER A 6 -20.39 -9.56 42.89
CA SER A 6 -21.82 -9.24 42.82
C SER A 6 -22.01 -7.71 42.66
N PRO A 7 -22.84 -7.24 41.71
CA PRO A 7 -23.14 -5.81 41.60
C PRO A 7 -23.89 -5.34 42.85
N LYS A 8 -23.43 -4.22 43.44
CA LYS A 8 -24.12 -3.57 44.57
C LYS A 8 -25.51 -3.14 44.10
N GLY A 9 -26.55 -3.85 44.54
CA GLY A 9 -27.95 -3.49 44.35
C GLY A 9 -28.84 -4.47 43.57
N ALA A 10 -28.38 -5.66 43.20
CA ALA A 10 -29.25 -6.67 42.57
C ALA A 10 -29.93 -7.58 43.61
N GLU A 11 -31.26 -7.51 43.68
CA GLU A 11 -32.11 -8.45 44.43
C GLU A 11 -31.87 -9.90 43.98
N GLN A 12 -32.08 -10.82 44.92
CA GLN A 12 -31.89 -12.28 44.82
C GLN A 12 -32.34 -12.86 43.46
N SER A 13 -31.38 -13.14 42.58
CA SER A 13 -31.61 -13.97 41.40
C SER A 13 -31.07 -15.39 41.64
N ASP A 14 -32.00 -16.33 41.54
CA ASP A 14 -31.90 -17.79 41.40
C ASP A 14 -30.48 -18.41 41.59
N GLY A 15 -30.27 -19.17 42.68
CA GLY A 15 -28.97 -19.73 43.09
C GLY A 15 -28.25 -20.58 42.03
N ARG A 16 -28.95 -20.99 40.98
CA ARG A 16 -28.39 -21.67 39.81
C ARG A 16 -27.53 -20.75 38.92
N GLN A 17 -27.88 -19.47 38.75
CA GLN A 17 -27.06 -18.54 37.96
C GLN A 17 -25.76 -18.15 38.69
N GLY A 18 -25.81 -18.01 40.02
CA GLY A 18 -24.62 -17.77 40.83
C GLY A 18 -23.58 -18.90 40.70
N HIS A 19 -24.04 -20.15 40.75
CA HIS A 19 -23.16 -21.31 40.59
C HIS A 19 -22.51 -21.40 39.20
N ILE A 20 -23.26 -21.10 38.14
CA ILE A 20 -22.73 -21.08 36.76
C ILE A 20 -21.66 -20.00 36.60
N ARG A 21 -21.86 -18.81 37.19
CA ARG A 21 -20.86 -17.73 37.17
C ARG A 21 -19.56 -18.14 37.85
N GLU A 22 -19.65 -18.75 39.04
CA GLU A 22 -18.47 -19.20 39.79
C GLU A 22 -17.69 -20.31 39.05
N GLN A 23 -18.40 -21.30 38.49
CA GLN A 23 -17.75 -22.35 37.69
C GLN A 23 -17.10 -21.79 36.41
N THR A 24 -17.79 -20.86 35.73
CA THR A 24 -17.25 -20.25 34.51
C THR A 24 -16.00 -19.41 34.82
N GLN A 25 -15.97 -18.71 35.97
CA GLN A 25 -14.78 -18.00 36.42
C GLN A 25 -13.59 -18.94 36.63
N LYS A 26 -13.80 -20.09 37.28
CA LYS A 26 -12.74 -21.12 37.44
C LYS A 26 -12.21 -21.63 36.10
N HIS A 27 -13.09 -21.85 35.12
CA HIS A 27 -12.65 -22.25 33.77
C HIS A 27 -11.88 -21.14 33.04
N LEU A 28 -12.31 -19.88 33.16
CA LEU A 28 -11.58 -18.73 32.60
C LEU A 28 -10.19 -18.60 33.19
N ASP A 29 -10.04 -18.79 34.50
CA ASP A 29 -8.75 -18.73 35.17
C ASP A 29 -7.84 -19.89 34.72
N ASN A 30 -8.39 -21.10 34.56
CA ASN A 30 -7.64 -22.23 34.02
C ASN A 30 -7.19 -21.98 32.57
N TYR A 31 -8.08 -21.48 31.70
CA TYR A 31 -7.72 -21.11 30.33
C TYR A 31 -6.65 -20.02 30.28
N ALA A 32 -6.73 -19.02 31.16
CA ALA A 32 -5.72 -17.98 31.27
C ALA A 32 -4.36 -18.55 31.72
N ARG A 33 -4.36 -19.52 32.66
CA ARG A 33 -3.16 -20.26 33.10
C ARG A 33 -2.57 -21.15 32.01
N GLU A 34 -3.37 -21.63 31.06
CA GLU A 34 -2.89 -22.35 29.86
C GLU A 34 -2.43 -21.40 28.74
N GLY A 35 -2.53 -20.08 28.92
CA GLY A 35 -2.11 -19.08 27.95
C GLY A 35 -3.12 -18.80 26.85
N LEU A 36 -4.38 -19.20 27.05
CA LEU A 36 -5.47 -18.97 26.11
C LEU A 36 -6.07 -17.56 26.31
N ARG A 37 -6.41 -16.89 25.22
CA ARG A 37 -7.24 -15.67 25.25
C ARG A 37 -8.68 -16.06 25.57
N THR A 38 -9.22 -15.50 26.64
CA THR A 38 -10.55 -15.86 27.14
C THR A 38 -11.62 -14.88 26.70
N LEU A 39 -12.74 -15.35 26.16
CA LEU A 39 -13.94 -14.54 25.88
C LEU A 39 -15.16 -15.11 26.61
N CYS A 40 -16.08 -14.24 27.03
CA CYS A 40 -17.35 -14.63 27.61
C CYS A 40 -18.49 -14.30 26.63
N ILE A 41 -19.45 -15.21 26.49
CA ILE A 41 -20.63 -15.02 25.65
C ILE A 41 -21.84 -14.89 26.58
N ALA A 42 -22.62 -13.84 26.40
CA ALA A 42 -23.86 -13.61 27.13
C ALA A 42 -24.98 -13.21 26.16
N LYS A 43 -26.24 -13.51 26.52
CA LYS A 43 -27.42 -13.13 25.74
C LYS A 43 -28.37 -12.27 26.56
N LYS A 44 -29.09 -11.37 25.89
CA LYS A 44 -30.31 -10.73 26.40
C LYS A 44 -31.43 -11.04 25.43
N VAL A 45 -32.59 -11.42 25.94
CA VAL A 45 -33.82 -11.53 25.14
C VAL A 45 -34.55 -10.20 25.32
N LEU A 46 -34.88 -9.56 24.20
CA LEU A 46 -35.59 -8.28 24.17
C LEU A 46 -37.00 -8.55 23.65
N GLU A 47 -37.99 -7.94 24.30
CA GLU A 47 -39.35 -7.87 23.76
C GLU A 47 -39.40 -6.88 22.59
N GLU A 48 -40.31 -7.10 21.64
CA GLU A 48 -40.46 -6.27 20.42
C GLU A 48 -40.62 -4.78 20.78
N GLU A 49 -41.40 -4.48 21.82
CA GLU A 49 -41.62 -3.11 22.30
C GLU A 49 -40.35 -2.46 22.87
N GLU A 50 -39.55 -3.19 23.66
CA GLU A 50 -38.29 -2.70 24.21
C GLU A 50 -37.28 -2.43 23.08
N TYR A 51 -37.26 -3.32 22.07
CA TYR A 51 -36.41 -3.18 20.89
C TYR A 51 -36.81 -1.96 20.05
N GLU A 52 -38.10 -1.74 19.78
CA GLU A 52 -38.56 -0.56 19.03
C GLU A 52 -38.21 0.76 19.75
N ILE A 53 -38.37 0.81 21.07
CA ILE A 53 -38.03 2.00 21.87
C ILE A 53 -36.51 2.25 21.81
N TRP A 54 -35.71 1.19 21.92
CA TRP A 54 -34.25 1.30 21.78
C TRP A 54 -33.86 1.76 20.37
N LEU A 55 -34.44 1.17 19.32
CA LEU A 55 -34.14 1.47 17.92
C LEU A 55 -34.43 2.93 17.58
N LYS A 56 -35.55 3.49 18.05
CA LYS A 56 -35.90 4.91 17.88
C LYS A 56 -34.84 5.83 18.51
N ARG A 57 -34.37 5.49 19.71
CA ARG A 57 -33.31 6.25 20.41
C ARG A 57 -31.94 6.07 19.76
N HIS A 58 -31.64 4.87 19.26
CA HIS A 58 -30.40 4.59 18.55
C HIS A 58 -30.32 5.36 17.23
N ALA A 59 -31.41 5.37 16.45
CA ALA A 59 -31.52 6.16 15.22
C ALA A 59 -31.38 7.67 15.50
N PHE A 60 -31.93 8.16 16.62
CA PHE A 60 -31.69 9.53 17.07
C PHE A 60 -30.21 9.78 17.41
N ALA A 61 -29.55 8.86 18.11
CA ALA A 61 -28.12 8.96 18.40
C ALA A 61 -27.25 8.95 17.13
N GLU A 62 -27.57 8.12 16.12
CA GLU A 62 -26.84 8.08 14.84
C GLU A 62 -26.98 9.35 14.01
N THR A 63 -28.17 9.99 14.07
CA THR A 63 -28.50 11.20 13.32
C THR A 63 -28.08 12.49 14.05
N SER A 64 -27.69 12.41 15.32
CA SER A 64 -27.21 13.57 16.08
C SER A 64 -25.88 14.11 15.55
N ILE A 65 -25.82 15.43 15.39
CA ILE A 65 -24.62 16.17 14.95
C ILE A 65 -23.71 16.51 16.15
N GLU A 66 -24.30 16.72 17.32
CA GLU A 66 -23.60 17.02 18.58
C GLU A 66 -23.55 15.78 19.49
N ASN A 67 -22.41 15.55 20.15
CA ASN A 67 -22.17 14.46 21.11
C ASN A 67 -22.57 13.05 20.63
N ARG A 68 -22.49 12.81 19.31
CA ARG A 68 -22.88 11.55 18.66
C ARG A 68 -22.24 10.32 19.30
N GLU A 69 -20.93 10.37 19.57
CA GLU A 69 -20.19 9.24 20.13
C GLU A 69 -20.64 8.90 21.55
N GLU A 70 -21.00 9.90 22.37
CA GLU A 70 -21.48 9.72 23.74
C GLU A 70 -22.90 9.14 23.76
N LEU A 71 -23.79 9.63 22.89
CA LEU A 71 -25.16 9.12 22.75
C LEU A 71 -25.19 7.68 22.21
N LEU A 72 -24.30 7.34 21.27
CA LEU A 72 -24.16 5.97 20.78
C LEU A 72 -23.64 5.04 21.88
N LEU A 73 -22.69 5.50 22.70
CA LEU A 73 -22.18 4.75 23.84
C LEU A 73 -23.27 4.53 24.90
N GLU A 74 -24.06 5.55 25.26
CA GLU A 74 -25.18 5.42 26.20
C GLU A 74 -26.25 4.45 25.67
N SER A 75 -26.55 4.52 24.37
CA SER A 75 -27.48 3.60 23.70
C SER A 75 -27.00 2.15 23.75
N ALA A 76 -25.70 1.90 23.52
CA ALA A 76 -25.09 0.58 23.62
C ALA A 76 -25.09 0.06 25.07
N GLN A 77 -24.67 0.89 26.04
CA GLN A 77 -24.64 0.52 27.46
C GLN A 77 -26.01 0.09 27.97
N ARG A 78 -27.11 0.75 27.55
CA ARG A 78 -28.47 0.35 27.91
C ARG A 78 -28.80 -1.07 27.46
N LEU A 79 -28.37 -1.45 26.26
CA LEU A 79 -28.61 -2.79 25.71
C LEU A 79 -27.73 -3.85 26.39
N GLU A 80 -26.52 -3.47 26.80
CA GLU A 80 -25.53 -4.30 27.51
C GLU A 80 -25.79 -4.45 29.03
N THR A 81 -26.99 -4.12 29.51
CA THR A 81 -27.39 -4.36 30.92
C THR A 81 -28.21 -5.64 31.08
N ASN A 82 -28.09 -6.31 32.24
CA ASN A 82 -28.86 -7.51 32.61
C ASN A 82 -28.72 -8.70 31.64
N LEU A 83 -27.50 -8.95 31.17
CA LEU A 83 -27.18 -10.08 30.30
C LEU A 83 -27.16 -11.42 31.06
N THR A 84 -27.62 -12.49 30.40
CA THR A 84 -27.53 -13.87 30.88
C THR A 84 -26.27 -14.53 30.31
N LEU A 85 -25.34 -14.94 31.17
CA LEU A 85 -24.11 -15.64 30.78
C LEU A 85 -24.44 -17.00 30.16
N LEU A 86 -23.93 -17.25 28.95
CA LEU A 86 -24.08 -18.52 28.24
C LEU A 86 -22.85 -19.43 28.40
N GLY A 87 -21.65 -18.85 28.44
CA GLY A 87 -20.41 -19.60 28.60
C GLY A 87 -19.16 -18.79 28.27
N ALA A 88 -18.03 -19.49 28.17
CA ALA A 88 -16.72 -18.93 27.87
C ALA A 88 -15.98 -19.74 26.80
N THR A 89 -15.10 -19.09 26.05
CA THR A 89 -14.21 -19.71 25.07
C THR A 89 -12.75 -19.38 25.38
N GLY A 90 -11.84 -20.31 25.09
CA GLY A 90 -10.40 -20.13 25.16
C GLY A 90 -9.79 -20.25 23.76
N ILE A 91 -9.07 -19.23 23.32
CA ILE A 91 -8.44 -19.18 21.99
C ILE A 91 -6.93 -19.23 22.16
N VAL A 92 -6.28 -20.19 21.50
CA VAL A 92 -4.81 -20.28 21.49
C VAL A 92 -4.24 -19.17 20.61
N ASP A 93 -3.41 -18.31 21.20
CA ASP A 93 -2.61 -17.33 20.46
C ASP A 93 -1.23 -17.90 20.18
N ARG A 94 -0.97 -18.29 18.93
CA ARG A 94 0.29 -18.94 18.55
C ARG A 94 1.38 -17.90 18.32
N LEU A 95 2.55 -18.15 18.91
CA LEU A 95 3.76 -17.38 18.62
C LEU A 95 4.12 -17.46 17.13
N GLN A 96 4.75 -16.40 16.63
CA GLN A 96 5.36 -16.43 15.30
C GLN A 96 6.53 -17.43 15.27
N GLU A 97 6.86 -17.92 14.08
CA GLU A 97 8.01 -18.80 13.87
C GLU A 97 9.31 -18.18 14.40
N GLU A 98 10.13 -19.03 15.03
CA GLU A 98 11.48 -18.68 15.51
C GLU A 98 11.55 -17.52 16.53
N VAL A 99 10.43 -17.17 17.19
CA VAL A 99 10.41 -16.14 18.24
C VAL A 99 11.30 -16.54 19.44
N PRO A 100 11.20 -17.77 20.00
CA PRO A 100 12.03 -18.16 21.13
C PRO A 100 13.53 -18.12 20.82
N GLU A 101 13.94 -18.63 19.65
CA GLU A 101 15.31 -18.66 19.17
C GLU A 101 15.86 -17.24 18.94
N THR A 102 14.99 -16.33 18.49
CA THR A 102 15.35 -14.92 18.29
C THR A 102 15.56 -14.21 19.62
N ILE A 103 14.66 -14.37 20.59
CA ILE A 103 14.78 -13.77 21.93
C ILE A 103 16.03 -14.32 22.64
N GLU A 104 16.28 -15.63 22.56
CA GLU A 104 17.48 -16.24 23.13
C GLU A 104 18.77 -15.69 22.49
N ALA A 105 18.80 -15.54 21.16
CA ALA A 105 19.94 -14.94 20.46
C ALA A 105 20.18 -13.48 20.90
N LEU A 106 19.11 -12.69 21.08
CA LEU A 106 19.19 -11.31 21.57
C LEU A 106 19.70 -11.25 23.03
N GLN A 107 19.22 -12.14 23.90
CA GLN A 107 19.70 -12.25 25.27
C GLN A 107 21.20 -12.63 25.31
N ARG A 108 21.64 -13.59 24.47
CA ARG A 108 23.08 -13.95 24.36
C ARG A 108 23.93 -12.79 23.84
N ALA A 109 23.38 -11.97 22.95
CA ALA A 109 24.01 -10.73 22.49
C ALA A 109 24.09 -9.62 23.54
N GLY A 110 23.52 -9.83 24.75
CA GLY A 110 23.50 -8.84 25.83
C GLY A 110 22.35 -7.82 25.72
N VAL A 111 21.37 -8.04 24.84
CA VAL A 111 20.18 -7.19 24.73
C VAL A 111 19.16 -7.60 25.80
N LYS A 112 18.72 -6.65 26.63
CA LYS A 112 17.61 -6.85 27.57
C LYS A 112 16.29 -6.70 26.83
N VAL A 113 15.42 -7.70 26.94
CA VAL A 113 14.12 -7.73 26.24
C VAL A 113 13.01 -7.51 27.26
N TRP A 114 12.20 -6.47 27.05
CA TRP A 114 11.05 -6.14 27.89
C TRP A 114 9.78 -6.30 27.07
N VAL A 115 8.72 -6.86 27.68
CA VAL A 115 7.44 -7.10 27.02
C VAL A 115 6.40 -6.15 27.59
N LEU A 116 5.84 -5.28 26.75
CA LEU A 116 4.81 -4.31 27.14
C LEU A 116 3.50 -4.68 26.42
N THR A 117 2.59 -5.35 27.12
CA THR A 117 1.32 -5.83 26.55
C THR A 117 0.09 -5.19 27.21
N GLY A 118 -0.99 -5.11 26.45
CA GLY A 118 -2.33 -4.75 26.94
C GLY A 118 -3.11 -5.94 27.50
N ASP A 119 -2.58 -7.16 27.38
CA ASP A 119 -3.24 -8.39 27.82
C ASP A 119 -3.20 -8.59 29.34
N LYS A 120 -3.96 -9.59 29.81
CA LYS A 120 -3.97 -10.02 31.21
C LYS A 120 -2.60 -10.56 31.64
N GLN A 121 -2.34 -10.50 32.94
CA GLN A 121 -1.06 -10.89 33.53
C GLN A 121 -0.73 -12.37 33.27
N GLU A 122 -1.69 -13.25 33.42
CA GLU A 122 -1.52 -14.70 33.25
C GLU A 122 -1.14 -15.05 31.82
N THR A 123 -1.82 -14.43 30.84
CA THR A 123 -1.51 -14.59 29.41
C THR A 123 -0.11 -14.06 29.09
N ALA A 124 0.27 -12.89 29.63
CA ALA A 124 1.58 -12.30 29.41
C ALA A 124 2.72 -13.17 29.97
N ILE A 125 2.53 -13.73 31.17
CA ILE A 125 3.48 -14.68 31.78
C ILE A 125 3.62 -15.93 30.91
N ASN A 126 2.51 -16.49 30.44
CA ASN A 126 2.53 -17.67 29.57
C ASN A 126 3.24 -17.43 28.23
N ILE A 127 2.98 -16.27 27.61
CA ILE A 127 3.70 -15.85 26.40
C ILE A 127 5.20 -15.67 26.68
N ALA A 128 5.56 -15.06 27.82
CA ALA A 128 6.96 -14.89 28.21
C ALA A 128 7.66 -16.23 28.49
N CYS A 129 6.98 -17.22 29.07
CA CYS A 129 7.47 -18.59 29.21
C CYS A 129 7.64 -19.28 27.85
N ALA A 130 6.62 -19.23 26.98
CA ALA A 130 6.64 -19.85 25.66
C ALA A 130 7.75 -19.25 24.76
N CYS A 131 8.01 -17.95 24.91
CA CYS A 131 9.09 -17.22 24.23
C CYS A 131 10.49 -17.49 24.82
N LYS A 132 10.62 -18.30 25.88
CA LYS A 132 11.87 -18.49 26.67
C LYS A 132 12.46 -17.18 27.21
N LEU A 133 11.62 -16.15 27.39
CA LEU A 133 11.99 -14.91 28.05
C LEU A 133 12.17 -15.16 29.56
N LEU A 134 11.20 -15.88 30.14
CA LEU A 134 11.24 -16.48 31.48
C LEU A 134 11.87 -17.87 31.38
N ARG A 135 12.90 -18.15 32.18
CA ARG A 135 13.43 -19.52 32.35
C ARG A 135 12.82 -20.16 33.58
N THR A 136 12.76 -21.48 33.61
CA THR A 136 12.27 -22.24 34.78
C THR A 136 13.10 -22.02 36.05
N THR A 137 14.33 -21.51 35.93
CA THR A 137 15.21 -21.14 37.05
C THR A 137 15.03 -19.70 37.51
N ASP A 138 14.23 -18.89 36.82
CA ASP A 138 14.11 -17.46 37.10
C ASP A 138 13.02 -17.24 38.17
N GLN A 139 13.32 -16.39 39.15
CA GLN A 139 12.37 -16.03 40.21
C GLN A 139 11.42 -14.92 39.70
N LEU A 140 10.11 -15.15 39.85
CA LEU A 140 9.08 -14.23 39.41
C LEU A 140 8.75 -13.21 40.51
N LEU A 141 9.01 -11.93 40.25
CA LEU A 141 8.65 -10.83 41.13
C LEU A 141 7.38 -10.18 40.60
N THR A 142 6.30 -10.17 41.38
CA THR A 142 5.00 -9.60 40.96
C THR A 142 4.71 -8.33 41.73
N ALA A 143 4.47 -7.22 41.02
CA ALA A 143 4.12 -5.93 41.60
C ALA A 143 2.68 -5.54 41.23
N ASN A 144 1.76 -5.77 42.17
CA ASN A 144 0.34 -5.46 42.05
C ASN A 144 -0.12 -4.65 43.28
N CYS A 145 -0.46 -3.38 43.08
CA CYS A 145 -0.83 -2.44 44.15
C CYS A 145 -2.04 -1.57 43.76
N ASP A 146 -2.89 -1.28 44.74
CA ASP A 146 -4.07 -0.41 44.55
C ASP A 146 -3.84 1.04 45.03
N SER A 147 -2.72 1.32 45.72
CA SER A 147 -2.36 2.66 46.19
C SER A 147 -0.88 2.99 45.98
N LYS A 148 -0.57 4.29 45.96
CA LYS A 148 0.80 4.81 45.76
C LYS A 148 1.73 4.41 46.91
N GLU A 149 1.25 4.47 48.15
CA GLU A 149 2.01 4.13 49.36
C GLU A 149 2.32 2.63 49.40
N ALA A 150 1.35 1.79 49.02
CA ALA A 150 1.54 0.36 48.88
C ALA A 150 2.54 0.02 47.76
N CYS A 151 2.48 0.73 46.63
CA CYS A 151 3.45 0.60 45.53
C CYS A 151 4.87 0.92 46.00
N LYS A 152 5.06 2.01 46.76
CA LYS A 152 6.37 2.37 47.32
C LYS A 152 6.93 1.29 48.24
N ALA A 153 6.12 0.78 49.16
CA ALA A 153 6.54 -0.26 50.09
C ALA A 153 6.93 -1.55 49.35
N LEU A 154 6.11 -1.97 48.37
CA LEU A 154 6.34 -3.19 47.59
C LEU A 154 7.60 -3.10 46.72
N LEU A 155 7.83 -1.96 46.05
CA LEU A 155 9.05 -1.77 45.24
C LEU A 155 10.32 -1.86 46.09
N LEU A 156 10.30 -1.33 47.31
CA LEU A 156 11.43 -1.42 48.25
C LEU A 156 11.63 -2.84 48.77
N GLU A 157 10.55 -3.56 49.06
CA GLU A 157 10.59 -4.97 49.47
C GLU A 157 11.18 -5.86 48.38
N LEU A 158 10.64 -5.76 47.15
CA LEU A 158 11.11 -6.53 45.99
C LEU A 158 12.58 -6.21 45.67
N ARG A 159 12.99 -4.95 45.83
CA ARG A 159 14.39 -4.55 45.67
C ARG A 159 15.29 -5.22 46.70
N ALA A 160 14.89 -5.24 47.98
CA ALA A 160 15.64 -5.90 49.03
C ALA A 160 15.71 -7.42 48.80
N GLU A 161 14.68 -8.03 48.22
CA GLU A 161 14.68 -9.44 47.84
C GLU A 161 15.69 -9.73 46.72
N VAL A 162 15.73 -8.90 45.67
CA VAL A 162 16.74 -9.01 44.60
C VAL A 162 18.14 -8.85 45.16
N GLU A 163 18.36 -7.87 46.05
CA GLU A 163 19.67 -7.64 46.69
C GLU A 163 20.13 -8.82 47.53
N ARG A 164 19.22 -9.46 48.28
CA ARG A 164 19.52 -10.68 49.04
C ARG A 164 19.82 -11.86 48.13
N GLY A 165 19.06 -12.03 47.06
CA GLY A 165 19.24 -13.14 46.13
C GLY A 165 20.51 -13.02 45.28
N GLU A 166 20.87 -11.82 44.82
CA GLU A 166 22.16 -11.55 44.16
C GLU A 166 23.37 -11.91 45.05
N ALA A 167 23.23 -11.76 46.38
CA ALA A 167 24.26 -12.09 47.35
C ALA A 167 24.30 -13.59 47.72
N ALA A 168 23.17 -14.30 47.65
CA ALA A 168 23.05 -15.70 48.09
C ALA A 168 23.34 -16.72 46.96
N GLU A 169 22.95 -16.44 45.72
CA GLU A 169 23.19 -17.31 44.56
C GLU A 169 23.44 -16.46 43.30
N GLY A 170 24.67 -16.43 42.81
CA GLY A 170 25.05 -15.63 41.63
C GLY A 170 24.46 -16.07 40.28
N THR A 171 23.35 -16.82 40.24
CA THR A 171 22.85 -17.49 39.03
C THR A 171 21.34 -17.45 38.78
N SER A 172 20.48 -17.14 39.75
CA SER A 172 19.04 -17.02 39.50
C SER A 172 18.72 -15.66 38.86
N GLY A 173 17.99 -15.67 37.75
CA GLY A 173 17.55 -14.44 37.09
C GLY A 173 16.23 -13.97 37.69
N PHE A 174 16.10 -12.68 38.00
CA PHE A 174 14.81 -12.11 38.41
C PHE A 174 14.04 -11.63 37.19
N THR A 175 12.73 -11.90 37.14
CA THR A 175 11.82 -11.31 36.15
C THR A 175 10.72 -10.55 36.87
N LEU A 176 10.57 -9.27 36.53
CA LEU A 176 9.57 -8.39 37.12
C LEU A 176 8.30 -8.38 36.27
N VAL A 177 7.15 -8.62 36.91
CA VAL A 177 5.82 -8.49 36.31
C VAL A 177 5.08 -7.35 36.99
N VAL A 178 4.61 -6.38 36.22
CA VAL A 178 3.90 -5.20 36.73
C VAL A 178 2.60 -5.02 35.97
N ASP A 179 1.50 -4.77 36.68
CA ASP A 179 0.21 -4.46 36.06
C ASP A 179 0.10 -2.96 35.68
N GLY A 180 -0.86 -2.63 34.81
CA GLY A 180 -1.02 -1.27 34.30
C GLY A 180 -1.38 -0.23 35.36
N ARG A 181 -2.01 -0.63 36.47
CA ARG A 181 -2.33 0.29 37.58
C ARG A 181 -1.10 0.60 38.42
N THR A 182 -0.36 -0.44 38.82
CA THR A 182 0.90 -0.28 39.56
C THR A 182 1.91 0.49 38.73
N LEU A 183 1.94 0.24 37.41
CA LEU A 183 2.81 0.97 36.49
C LEU A 183 2.51 2.48 36.47
N ASP A 184 1.25 2.88 36.61
CA ASP A 184 0.87 4.30 36.67
C ASP A 184 1.45 5.00 37.91
N PHE A 185 1.40 4.32 39.07
CA PHE A 185 2.04 4.81 40.29
C PHE A 185 3.57 4.77 40.20
N ALA A 186 4.13 3.70 39.64
CA ALA A 186 5.57 3.50 39.51
C ALA A 186 6.24 4.49 38.55
N LEU A 187 5.51 5.00 37.56
CA LEU A 187 6.01 6.01 36.60
C LEU A 187 5.98 7.45 37.14
N GLN A 188 5.41 7.71 38.32
CA GLN A 188 5.43 9.03 38.93
C GLN A 188 6.85 9.44 39.37
N GLU A 189 7.14 10.75 39.39
CA GLU A 189 8.46 11.32 39.71
C GLU A 189 9.08 10.79 41.00
N ASP A 190 8.26 10.52 42.03
CA ASP A 190 8.72 10.06 43.34
C ASP A 190 9.18 8.59 43.36
N LEU A 191 8.67 7.75 42.45
CA LEU A 191 8.86 6.28 42.45
C LEU A 191 9.60 5.76 41.21
N LYS A 192 9.67 6.55 40.13
CA LYS A 192 10.30 6.14 38.88
C LYS A 192 11.76 5.72 39.03
N GLY A 193 12.49 6.30 40.00
CA GLY A 193 13.88 5.95 40.29
C GLY A 193 14.01 4.55 40.89
N ASP A 194 13.16 4.21 41.86
CA ASP A 194 13.14 2.89 42.50
C ASP A 194 12.69 1.81 41.52
N PHE A 195 11.66 2.09 40.73
CA PHE A 195 11.20 1.20 39.66
C PHE A 195 12.30 0.91 38.63
N LEU A 196 13.02 1.96 38.19
CA LEU A 196 14.08 1.81 37.20
C LEU A 196 15.26 0.99 37.73
N GLU A 197 15.67 1.19 38.98
CA GLU A 197 16.76 0.44 39.59
C GLU A 197 16.40 -1.04 39.80
N LEU A 198 15.17 -1.33 40.25
CA LEU A 198 14.65 -2.70 40.32
C LEU A 198 14.63 -3.37 38.93
N SER A 199 14.08 -2.67 37.93
CA SER A 199 14.00 -3.14 36.54
C SER A 199 15.38 -3.36 35.91
N ARG A 200 16.39 -2.57 36.30
CA ARG A 200 17.77 -2.67 35.82
C ARG A 200 18.44 -3.97 36.29
N ARG A 201 18.09 -4.48 37.46
CA ARG A 201 18.65 -5.74 38.02
C ARG A 201 17.93 -6.97 37.51
N CYS A 202 16.67 -6.83 37.14
CA CYS A 202 15.93 -7.87 36.47
C CYS A 202 16.52 -8.22 35.09
N ARG A 203 16.40 -9.50 34.72
CA ARG A 203 16.78 -10.03 33.40
C ARG A 203 15.77 -9.62 32.34
N ALA A 204 14.48 -9.69 32.68
CA ALA A 204 13.36 -9.31 31.85
C ALA A 204 12.30 -8.57 32.69
N VAL A 205 11.50 -7.74 32.02
CA VAL A 205 10.38 -7.02 32.61
C VAL A 205 9.16 -7.23 31.73
N VAL A 206 8.03 -7.58 32.34
CA VAL A 206 6.75 -7.83 31.67
C VAL A 206 5.71 -6.87 32.25
N CYS A 207 5.33 -5.87 31.48
CA CYS A 207 4.24 -4.96 31.83
C CYS A 207 2.93 -5.45 31.20
N CYS A 208 1.92 -5.69 32.03
CA CYS A 208 0.62 -6.25 31.64
C CYS A 208 -0.47 -5.18 31.74
N ARG A 209 -1.55 -5.29 30.96
CA ARG A 209 -2.65 -4.30 30.92
C ARG A 209 -2.16 -2.85 30.71
N SER A 210 -1.05 -2.66 30.01
CA SER A 210 -0.44 -1.35 29.77
C SER A 210 -1.16 -0.58 28.65
N THR A 211 -1.43 0.71 28.89
CA THR A 211 -2.00 1.60 27.85
C THR A 211 -0.93 2.08 26.87
N PRO A 212 -1.28 2.49 25.63
CA PRO A 212 -0.32 3.00 24.65
C PRO A 212 0.57 4.14 25.17
N LEU A 213 0.03 5.03 26.01
CA LEU A 213 0.75 6.13 26.64
C LEU A 213 1.75 5.61 27.69
N GLN A 214 1.34 4.66 28.53
CA GLN A 214 2.23 4.03 29.51
C GLN A 214 3.39 3.31 28.84
N LYS A 215 3.16 2.59 27.72
CA LYS A 215 4.24 1.96 26.96
C LYS A 215 5.30 2.97 26.51
N SER A 216 4.87 4.11 25.97
CA SER A 216 5.80 5.17 25.56
C SER A 216 6.54 5.80 26.75
N HIS A 217 5.89 6.00 27.90
CA HIS A 217 6.55 6.53 29.09
C HIS A 217 7.61 5.57 29.66
N VAL A 218 7.38 4.25 29.62
CA VAL A 218 8.39 3.26 30.02
C VAL A 218 9.63 3.35 29.12
N VAL A 219 9.44 3.42 27.80
CA VAL A 219 10.56 3.57 26.85
C VAL A 219 11.30 4.88 27.08
N GLN A 220 10.56 5.98 27.28
CA GLN A 220 11.14 7.29 27.55
C GLN A 220 11.97 7.29 28.85
N LEU A 221 11.45 6.68 29.92
CA LEU A 221 12.13 6.58 31.21
C LEU A 221 13.47 5.83 31.06
N VAL A 222 13.46 4.69 30.38
CA VAL A 222 14.66 3.87 30.16
C VAL A 222 15.69 4.62 29.31
N ARG A 223 15.25 5.24 28.21
CA ARG A 223 16.12 5.99 27.30
C ARG A 223 16.78 7.18 28.01
N ASP A 224 15.97 8.00 28.69
CA ASP A 224 16.43 9.29 29.23
C ASP A 224 17.25 9.12 30.52
N GLN A 225 16.86 8.20 31.41
CA GLN A 225 17.53 8.00 32.70
C GLN A 225 18.75 7.08 32.62
N LEU A 226 18.70 5.98 31.85
CA LEU A 226 19.85 5.07 31.70
C LEU A 226 20.81 5.51 30.59
N ARG A 227 20.41 6.44 29.72
CA ARG A 227 21.19 6.90 28.54
C ARG A 227 21.66 5.74 27.66
N VAL A 228 20.80 4.75 27.49
CA VAL A 228 21.03 3.57 26.65
C VAL A 228 20.27 3.70 25.33
N MET A 229 20.77 3.02 24.30
CA MET A 229 20.04 2.89 23.04
C MET A 229 18.82 1.98 23.23
N THR A 230 17.65 2.50 22.87
CA THR A 230 16.37 1.80 22.98
C THR A 230 15.83 1.40 21.61
N LEU A 231 15.26 0.20 21.54
CA LEU A 231 14.60 -0.32 20.34
C LEU A 231 13.18 -0.74 20.72
N ALA A 232 12.19 -0.21 20.01
CA ALA A 232 10.79 -0.58 20.18
C ALA A 232 10.29 -1.32 18.93
N ILE A 233 9.55 -2.41 19.16
CA ILE A 233 8.95 -3.23 18.09
C ILE A 233 7.45 -3.42 18.35
N GLY A 234 6.64 -3.28 17.31
CA GLY A 234 5.18 -3.47 17.41
C GLY A 234 4.52 -3.62 16.04
N ASP A 235 3.32 -4.18 16.02
CA ASP A 235 2.51 -4.43 14.82
C ASP A 235 1.27 -3.53 14.73
N GLY A 236 0.74 -3.09 15.87
CA GLY A 236 -0.53 -2.38 15.97
C GLY A 236 -0.42 -0.86 16.17
N ALA A 237 -1.59 -0.20 16.08
CA ALA A 237 -1.73 1.23 16.39
C ALA A 237 -1.36 1.56 17.86
N ASN A 238 -1.56 0.59 18.76
CA ASN A 238 -1.27 0.70 20.20
C ASN A 238 0.23 0.87 20.49
N ASP A 239 1.08 0.50 19.55
CA ASP A 239 2.54 0.54 19.72
C ASP A 239 3.18 1.73 19.01
N VAL A 240 2.40 2.53 18.25
CA VAL A 240 2.92 3.68 17.49
C VAL A 240 3.59 4.70 18.40
N SER A 241 2.99 5.03 19.54
CA SER A 241 3.58 5.95 20.53
C SER A 241 4.90 5.43 21.09
N MET A 242 4.96 4.13 21.39
CA MET A 242 6.16 3.46 21.89
C MET A 242 7.28 3.44 20.82
N ILE A 243 6.93 3.13 19.57
CA ILE A 243 7.85 3.08 18.41
C ILE A 243 8.46 4.45 18.14
N GLN A 244 7.67 5.53 18.19
CA GLN A 244 8.15 6.89 17.90
C GLN A 244 9.05 7.47 19.00
N VAL A 245 8.97 6.95 20.22
CA VAL A 245 9.77 7.43 21.35
C VAL A 245 11.11 6.69 21.46
N ALA A 246 11.21 5.45 20.98
CA ALA A 246 12.48 4.72 20.95
C ALA A 246 13.51 5.37 20.00
N ASP A 247 14.81 5.10 20.22
CA ASP A 247 15.87 5.56 19.30
C ASP A 247 15.80 4.84 17.95
N VAL A 248 15.33 3.58 17.95
CA VAL A 248 15.06 2.79 16.75
C VAL A 248 13.67 2.17 16.86
N GLY A 249 12.77 2.59 15.99
CA GLY A 249 11.41 2.05 15.86
C GLY A 249 11.33 0.96 14.79
N ILE A 250 10.78 -0.21 15.13
CA ILE A 250 10.56 -1.32 14.19
C ILE A 250 9.09 -1.68 14.10
N GLY A 251 8.53 -1.57 12.90
CA GLY A 251 7.15 -1.95 12.60
C GLY A 251 7.09 -3.36 12.02
N ILE A 252 6.23 -4.21 12.59
CA ILE A 252 5.92 -5.52 12.01
C ILE A 252 4.79 -5.35 10.98
N SER A 253 5.05 -5.73 9.74
CA SER A 253 4.07 -5.71 8.65
C SER A 253 3.11 -6.89 8.78
N GLY A 254 1.95 -6.64 9.38
CA GLY A 254 0.82 -7.57 9.50
C GLY A 254 -0.40 -7.14 8.69
N GLN A 255 -1.46 -7.96 8.71
CA GLN A 255 -2.73 -7.64 8.05
C GLN A 255 -3.65 -6.72 8.87
N GLU A 256 -3.38 -6.56 10.16
CA GLU A 256 -4.25 -5.83 11.10
C GLU A 256 -4.06 -4.30 11.03
N GLY A 257 -3.05 -3.82 10.31
CA GLY A 257 -2.89 -2.40 10.01
C GLY A 257 -1.45 -2.04 9.63
N MET A 258 -1.29 -1.04 8.76
CA MET A 258 0.04 -0.51 8.39
C MET A 258 0.51 0.63 9.31
N GLN A 259 -0.19 0.92 10.41
CA GLN A 259 0.07 2.14 11.18
C GLN A 259 1.42 2.11 11.91
N ALA A 260 1.78 0.99 12.53
CA ALA A 260 3.09 0.79 13.14
C ALA A 260 4.21 0.90 12.10
N VAL A 261 4.04 0.22 10.95
CA VAL A 261 4.99 0.23 9.83
C VAL A 261 5.22 1.62 9.23
N MET A 262 4.15 2.40 9.06
CA MET A 262 4.23 3.77 8.51
C MET A 262 4.90 4.75 9.49
N SER A 263 4.98 4.37 10.77
CA SER A 263 5.52 5.20 11.85
C SER A 263 6.86 4.70 12.40
N SER A 264 7.41 3.63 11.83
CA SER A 264 8.68 2.99 12.23
C SER A 264 9.84 3.34 11.31
N ASP A 265 11.07 3.28 11.81
CA ASP A 265 12.29 3.45 11.01
C ASP A 265 12.55 2.24 10.10
N PHE A 266 12.32 1.03 10.62
CA PHE A 266 12.44 -0.22 9.87
C PHE A 266 11.14 -1.00 9.85
N ALA A 267 10.78 -1.52 8.67
CA ALA A 267 9.65 -2.40 8.49
C ALA A 267 10.13 -3.84 8.28
N ILE A 268 9.72 -4.77 9.15
CA ILE A 268 10.00 -6.21 9.00
C ILE A 268 8.69 -6.99 8.91
N SER A 269 8.66 -8.11 8.19
CA SER A 269 7.44 -8.90 8.05
C SER A 269 7.11 -9.80 9.25
N ARG A 270 8.14 -10.24 9.97
CA ARG A 270 8.05 -11.21 11.07
C ARG A 270 9.12 -10.92 12.10
N PHE A 271 8.86 -11.28 13.36
CA PHE A 271 9.79 -11.04 14.47
C PHE A 271 11.17 -11.71 14.26
N LYS A 272 11.23 -12.90 13.65
CA LYS A 272 12.50 -13.62 13.39
C LYS A 272 13.54 -12.86 12.57
N HIS A 273 13.10 -11.91 11.72
CA HIS A 273 14.01 -11.08 10.94
C HIS A 273 14.79 -10.09 11.80
N LEU A 274 14.32 -9.80 13.02
CA LEU A 274 15.03 -8.96 13.98
C LEU A 274 16.41 -9.54 14.34
N ARG A 275 16.52 -10.88 14.44
CA ARG A 275 17.80 -11.58 14.68
C ARG A 275 18.86 -11.18 13.66
N LYS A 276 18.52 -11.22 12.37
CA LYS A 276 19.45 -10.89 11.28
C LYS A 276 19.66 -9.37 11.15
N LEU A 277 18.59 -8.59 11.28
CA LEU A 277 18.66 -7.14 11.21
C LEU A 277 19.61 -6.56 12.27
N LEU A 278 19.48 -7.00 13.52
CA LEU A 278 20.31 -6.48 14.59
C LEU A 278 21.72 -7.09 14.58
N LEU A 279 21.84 -8.42 14.65
CA LEU A 279 23.14 -9.08 14.86
C LEU A 279 24.07 -8.98 13.64
N VAL A 280 23.53 -8.96 12.43
CA VAL A 280 24.33 -8.86 11.20
C VAL A 280 24.40 -7.42 10.71
N HIS A 281 23.26 -6.83 10.36
CA HIS A 281 23.26 -5.49 9.77
C HIS A 281 23.61 -4.39 10.77
N GLY A 282 23.14 -4.49 12.02
CA GLY A 282 23.53 -3.57 13.09
C GLY A 282 25.03 -3.60 13.37
N HIS A 283 25.62 -4.80 13.49
CA HIS A 283 27.07 -4.98 13.71
C HIS A 283 27.91 -4.38 12.58
N TRP A 284 27.58 -4.72 11.33
CA TRP A 284 28.28 -4.18 10.16
C TRP A 284 28.11 -2.67 10.04
N CYS A 285 26.89 -2.14 10.19
CA CYS A 285 26.63 -0.71 10.05
C CYS A 285 27.41 0.10 11.08
N TYR A 286 27.42 -0.35 12.34
CA TYR A 286 28.18 0.30 13.42
C TYR A 286 29.69 0.33 13.09
N THR A 287 30.27 -0.83 12.76
CA THR A 287 31.72 -0.94 12.52
C THR A 287 32.14 -0.16 11.26
N ARG A 288 31.35 -0.25 10.18
CA ARG A 288 31.58 0.50 8.94
C ARG A 288 31.53 2.00 9.16
N LEU A 289 30.50 2.49 9.84
CA LEU A 289 30.32 3.92 10.08
C LEU A 289 31.43 4.47 10.96
N ALA A 290 31.80 3.75 12.02
CA ALA A 290 32.91 4.13 12.90
C ALA A 290 34.23 4.26 12.12
N ASN A 291 34.60 3.24 11.35
CA ASN A 291 35.85 3.24 10.59
C ASN A 291 35.84 4.29 9.46
N MET A 292 34.70 4.48 8.78
CA MET A 292 34.54 5.51 7.75
C MET A 292 34.73 6.92 8.33
N ILE A 293 34.13 7.22 9.48
CA ILE A 293 34.26 8.53 10.14
C ILE A 293 35.71 8.78 10.57
N LEU A 294 36.34 7.80 11.23
CA LEU A 294 37.74 7.92 11.67
C LEU A 294 38.68 8.18 10.48
N TYR A 295 38.50 7.43 9.40
CA TYR A 295 39.30 7.58 8.18
C TYR A 295 39.02 8.91 7.47
N PHE A 296 37.76 9.38 7.46
CA PHE A 296 37.41 10.69 6.91
C PHE A 296 38.08 11.83 7.67
N PHE A 297 38.15 11.77 9.01
CA PHE A 297 38.93 12.76 9.76
C PHE A 297 40.43 12.64 9.47
N TYR A 298 40.98 11.42 9.50
CA TYR A 298 42.39 11.17 9.22
C TYR A 298 42.83 11.80 7.88
N LYS A 299 42.12 11.53 6.77
CA LYS A 299 42.52 12.02 5.45
C LYS A 299 42.53 13.55 5.36
N ASN A 300 41.55 14.20 6.02
CA ASN A 300 41.42 15.65 6.00
C ASN A 300 42.51 16.30 6.87
N VAL A 301 42.74 15.77 8.09
CA VAL A 301 43.81 16.27 8.97
C VAL A 301 45.18 16.08 8.33
N MET A 302 45.42 14.93 7.71
CA MET A 302 46.68 14.65 7.00
C MET A 302 46.94 15.70 5.92
N TYR A 303 45.97 15.96 5.05
CA TYR A 303 46.13 16.89 3.93
C TYR A 303 46.19 18.36 4.36
N VAL A 304 45.34 18.80 5.31
CA VAL A 304 45.36 20.17 5.83
C VAL A 304 46.68 20.48 6.54
N ASN A 305 47.24 19.51 7.27
CA ASN A 305 48.52 19.69 7.94
C ASN A 305 49.68 19.91 6.96
N LEU A 306 49.62 19.41 5.71
CA LEU A 306 50.63 19.73 4.69
C LEU A 306 50.68 21.23 4.39
N LEU A 307 49.51 21.87 4.30
CA LEU A 307 49.42 23.32 4.10
C LEU A 307 49.93 24.08 5.33
N PHE A 308 49.68 23.54 6.53
CA PHE A 308 50.17 24.09 7.79
C PHE A 308 51.70 24.05 7.89
N TRP A 309 52.32 22.90 7.56
CA TRP A 309 53.79 22.78 7.56
C TRP A 309 54.45 23.75 6.59
N TYR A 310 53.84 23.98 5.43
CA TYR A 310 54.32 24.97 4.47
C TYR A 310 54.30 26.41 5.02
N GLN A 311 53.37 26.76 5.93
CA GLN A 311 53.27 28.13 6.46
C GLN A 311 54.52 28.58 7.24
N PHE A 312 55.24 27.65 7.86
CA PHE A 312 56.51 27.96 8.54
C PHE A 312 57.58 28.47 7.58
N PHE A 313 57.53 28.07 6.31
CA PHE A 313 58.53 28.44 5.30
C PHE A 313 58.13 29.68 4.49
N CYS A 314 56.84 30.04 4.46
CA CYS A 314 56.36 31.22 3.76
C CYS A 314 55.99 32.39 4.69
N GLY A 315 56.50 32.39 5.94
CA GLY A 315 56.29 33.46 6.92
C GLY A 315 54.83 33.66 7.32
N PHE A 316 54.02 32.59 7.29
CA PHE A 316 52.56 32.63 7.52
C PHE A 316 51.79 33.57 6.57
N SER A 317 52.30 33.75 5.35
CA SER A 317 51.67 34.58 4.31
C SER A 317 50.33 34.04 3.78
N GLY A 318 49.97 32.78 4.08
CA GLY A 318 48.78 32.12 3.54
C GLY A 318 48.95 31.61 2.10
N SER A 319 50.17 31.64 1.56
CA SER A 319 50.48 31.03 0.27
C SER A 319 50.40 29.50 0.35
N VAL A 320 50.03 28.87 -0.76
CA VAL A 320 49.84 27.42 -0.87
C VAL A 320 50.76 26.84 -1.95
N MET A 321 51.39 25.71 -1.67
CA MET A 321 52.29 25.00 -2.60
C MET A 321 51.55 24.25 -3.73
N THR A 322 50.22 24.16 -3.65
CA THR A 322 49.38 23.37 -4.56
C THR A 322 48.48 24.28 -5.40
N ASN A 323 48.20 23.89 -6.64
CA ASN A 323 47.22 24.59 -7.48
C ASN A 323 45.81 24.54 -6.86
N SER A 324 45.07 25.65 -6.94
CA SER A 324 43.71 25.79 -6.39
C SER A 324 42.73 24.70 -6.84
N TRP A 325 42.79 24.26 -8.09
CA TRP A 325 41.92 23.20 -8.62
C TRP A 325 42.27 21.83 -8.05
N VAL A 326 43.57 21.51 -7.95
CA VAL A 326 44.05 20.28 -7.32
C VAL A 326 43.64 20.28 -5.85
N LEU A 327 43.77 21.40 -5.15
CA LEU A 327 43.34 21.56 -3.76
C LEU A 327 41.85 21.27 -3.57
N ILE A 328 40.97 21.80 -4.43
CA ILE A 328 39.52 21.55 -4.39
C ILE A 328 39.19 20.09 -4.70
N PHE A 329 39.77 19.53 -5.77
CA PHE A 329 39.47 18.17 -6.22
C PHE A 329 40.09 17.08 -5.35
N PHE A 330 41.13 17.39 -4.56
CA PHE A 330 41.77 16.43 -3.67
C PHE A 330 40.79 15.80 -2.68
N ASN A 331 40.00 16.64 -2.00
CA ASN A 331 39.01 16.17 -1.04
C ASN A 331 37.69 15.74 -1.68
N LEU A 332 37.32 16.33 -2.82
CA LEU A 332 36.02 16.11 -3.46
C LEU A 332 36.00 14.89 -4.38
N LEU A 333 37.05 14.66 -5.16
CA LEU A 333 37.07 13.65 -6.23
C LEU A 333 38.16 12.59 -6.01
N PHE A 334 39.40 12.99 -5.75
CA PHE A 334 40.53 12.04 -5.70
C PHE A 334 40.45 11.09 -4.50
N THR A 335 40.02 11.57 -3.34
CA THR A 335 40.02 10.81 -2.08
C THR A 335 38.65 10.56 -1.45
N SER A 336 37.53 10.91 -2.11
CA SER A 336 36.18 10.81 -1.51
C SER A 336 35.50 9.45 -1.74
N ALA A 337 35.66 8.87 -2.93
CA ALA A 337 35.03 7.60 -3.29
C ALA A 337 35.55 6.39 -2.49
N PRO A 338 36.87 6.26 -2.24
CA PRO A 338 37.40 5.13 -1.44
C PRO A 338 36.82 5.03 -0.01
N PRO A 339 36.76 6.10 0.82
CA PRO A 339 36.11 6.05 2.14
C PRO A 339 34.65 5.60 2.10
N LEU A 340 33.88 6.11 1.12
CA LEU A 340 32.45 5.83 1.00
C LEU A 340 32.20 4.38 0.62
N LEU A 341 32.93 3.87 -0.38
CA LEU A 341 32.78 2.48 -0.81
C LEU A 341 33.16 1.52 0.33
N TYR A 342 34.23 1.84 1.06
CA TYR A 342 34.66 1.11 2.23
C TYR A 342 33.61 1.10 3.35
N GLY A 343 33.04 2.27 3.66
CA GLY A 343 31.94 2.40 4.63
C GLY A 343 30.64 1.69 4.23
N ILE A 344 30.50 1.21 3.00
CA ILE A 344 29.32 0.47 2.54
C ILE A 344 29.60 -1.04 2.45
N LEU A 345 30.75 -1.42 1.89
CA LEU A 345 31.02 -2.79 1.47
C LEU A 345 31.90 -3.60 2.43
N ASP A 346 32.64 -2.97 3.34
CA ASP A 346 33.58 -3.68 4.22
C ASP A 346 32.84 -4.65 5.16
N LYS A 347 33.39 -5.85 5.36
CA LYS A 347 32.82 -6.88 6.22
C LYS A 347 33.92 -7.44 7.10
N ASP A 348 33.82 -7.22 8.40
CA ASP A 348 34.79 -7.75 9.35
C ASP A 348 34.60 -9.25 9.62
N VAL A 349 33.35 -9.70 9.72
CA VAL A 349 32.96 -11.12 9.94
C VAL A 349 31.81 -11.51 9.02
N SER A 350 31.73 -12.79 8.62
CA SER A 350 30.62 -13.30 7.81
C SER A 350 29.28 -13.26 8.54
N ALA A 351 28.18 -13.17 7.77
CA ALA A 351 26.83 -13.12 8.34
C ALA A 351 26.47 -14.38 9.13
N ASP A 352 26.91 -15.55 8.66
CA ASP A 352 26.59 -16.83 9.29
C ASP A 352 27.28 -16.96 10.65
N THR A 353 28.52 -16.50 10.76
CA THR A 353 29.26 -16.51 12.02
C THR A 353 28.71 -15.50 13.03
N LEU A 354 28.25 -14.33 12.58
CA LEU A 354 27.55 -13.36 13.44
C LEU A 354 26.21 -13.91 13.99
N ILE A 355 25.49 -14.71 13.20
CA ILE A 355 24.24 -15.35 13.67
C ILE A 355 24.55 -16.50 14.65
N LYS A 356 25.60 -17.29 14.39
CA LYS A 356 26.02 -18.41 15.28
C LYS A 356 26.58 -17.91 16.61
N LEU A 357 27.32 -16.80 16.59
CA LEU A 357 27.97 -16.17 17.75
C LEU A 357 27.39 -14.76 18.03
N PRO A 358 26.15 -14.64 18.55
CA PRO A 358 25.54 -13.35 18.90
C PRO A 358 26.34 -12.53 19.91
N GLU A 359 27.19 -13.17 20.71
CA GLU A 359 28.03 -12.52 21.72
C GLU A 359 28.98 -11.47 21.13
N LEU A 360 29.35 -11.60 19.85
CA LEU A 360 30.15 -10.61 19.14
C LEU A 360 29.46 -9.24 19.09
N TYR A 361 28.13 -9.19 19.15
CA TYR A 361 27.37 -7.94 19.15
C TYR A 361 27.67 -7.05 20.38
N LYS A 362 28.15 -7.64 21.49
CA LYS A 362 28.56 -6.89 22.70
C LYS A 362 29.70 -5.92 22.44
N SER A 363 30.53 -6.13 21.41
CA SER A 363 31.58 -5.17 21.06
C SER A 363 30.99 -3.84 20.56
N GLY A 364 29.86 -3.90 19.85
CA GLY A 364 29.13 -2.72 19.39
C GLY A 364 28.45 -1.97 20.54
N GLN A 365 27.83 -2.70 21.47
CA GLN A 365 27.20 -2.10 22.65
C GLN A 365 28.19 -1.36 23.56
N ASN A 366 29.40 -1.90 23.71
CA ASN A 366 30.48 -1.28 24.49
C ASN A 366 31.26 -0.21 23.71
N SER A 367 30.76 0.21 22.55
CA SER A 367 31.36 1.21 21.67
C SER A 367 32.84 0.98 21.33
N LYS A 368 33.30 -0.28 21.24
CA LYS A 368 34.73 -0.60 21.13
C LYS A 368 35.38 -0.11 19.83
N ALA A 369 34.62 0.09 18.75
CA ALA A 369 35.15 0.55 17.46
C ALA A 369 35.43 2.06 17.44
N TYR A 370 34.59 2.85 18.11
CA TYR A 370 34.73 4.30 18.20
C TYR A 370 34.82 4.75 19.67
N LEU A 371 36.05 4.84 20.16
CA LEU A 371 36.39 5.44 21.45
C LEU A 371 37.10 6.77 21.22
N PRO A 372 36.97 7.75 22.14
CA PRO A 372 37.72 9.00 22.07
C PRO A 372 39.24 8.79 21.96
N SER A 373 39.77 7.74 22.59
CA SER A 373 41.18 7.36 22.49
C SER A 373 41.57 6.93 21.06
N THR A 374 40.74 6.11 20.41
CA THR A 374 40.95 5.69 19.02
C THR A 374 40.96 6.89 18.07
N PHE A 375 40.07 7.87 18.31
CA PHE A 375 40.03 9.12 17.54
C PHE A 375 41.35 9.88 17.66
N TRP A 376 41.81 10.19 18.89
CA TRP A 376 43.04 10.95 19.10
C TRP A 376 44.29 10.22 18.61
N LEU A 377 44.39 8.90 18.78
CA LEU A 377 45.47 8.10 18.21
C LEU A 377 45.50 8.21 16.68
N THR A 378 44.34 8.20 16.04
CA THR A 378 44.21 8.37 14.59
C THR A 378 44.59 9.80 14.15
N MET A 379 44.30 10.82 14.96
CA MET A 379 44.71 12.21 14.67
C MET A 379 46.23 12.40 14.80
N LEU A 380 46.85 11.78 15.82
CA LEU A 380 48.31 11.80 15.99
C LEU A 380 49.01 11.07 14.83
N ASP A 381 48.45 9.96 14.38
CA ASP A 381 48.94 9.23 13.21
C ASP A 381 48.84 10.08 11.93
N ALA A 382 47.73 10.80 11.72
CA ALA A 382 47.59 11.75 10.61
C ALA A 382 48.63 12.88 10.67
N LEU A 383 48.90 13.41 11.86
CA LEU A 383 49.92 14.45 12.08
C LEU A 383 51.32 13.93 11.75
N TYR A 384 51.68 12.74 12.25
CA TYR A 384 52.96 12.09 11.93
C TYR A 384 53.12 11.87 10.42
N GLN A 385 52.12 11.30 9.76
CA GLN A 385 52.18 11.01 8.33
C GLN A 385 52.25 12.30 7.48
N SER A 386 51.55 13.37 7.89
CA SER A 386 51.68 14.69 7.24
C SER A 386 53.08 15.29 7.39
N LEU A 387 53.72 15.08 8.55
CA LEU A 387 55.07 15.56 8.82
C LEU A 387 56.09 14.84 7.92
N VAL A 388 56.04 13.51 7.85
CA VAL A 388 56.90 12.73 6.94
C VAL A 388 56.65 13.12 5.48
N CYS A 389 55.38 13.28 5.10
CA CYS A 389 54.98 13.62 3.73
C CYS A 389 55.48 15.01 3.28
N PHE A 390 55.67 15.95 4.20
CA PHE A 390 56.20 17.28 3.90
C PHE A 390 57.74 17.31 3.95
N PHE A 391 58.35 16.78 5.02
CA PHE A 391 59.77 16.95 5.26
C PHE A 391 60.68 16.07 4.39
N ILE A 392 60.23 14.88 3.96
CA ILE A 392 61.05 14.03 3.07
C ILE A 392 61.25 14.71 1.69
N PRO A 393 60.21 15.19 0.99
CA PRO A 393 60.41 16.00 -0.22
C PRO A 393 61.19 17.30 0.04
N TYR A 394 60.98 17.97 1.18
CA TYR A 394 61.75 19.17 1.55
C TYR A 394 63.25 18.92 1.58
N PHE A 395 63.71 17.86 2.25
CA PHE A 395 65.13 17.52 2.29
C PHE A 395 65.66 17.00 0.95
N ALA A 396 64.84 16.32 0.16
CA ALA A 396 65.23 15.80 -1.15
C ALA A 396 65.44 16.92 -2.20
N TYR A 397 64.68 18.00 -2.11
CA TYR A 397 64.76 19.16 -3.01
C TYR A 397 65.53 20.34 -2.40
N ALA A 398 66.11 20.18 -1.21
CA ALA A 398 66.92 21.21 -0.57
C ALA A 398 68.13 21.58 -1.44
N GLY A 399 68.23 22.87 -1.81
CA GLY A 399 69.31 23.37 -2.68
C GLY A 399 69.07 23.20 -4.18
N SER A 400 67.88 22.76 -4.61
CA SER A 400 67.48 22.73 -6.02
C SER A 400 66.66 23.97 -6.42
N ASP A 401 66.73 24.38 -7.69
CA ASP A 401 65.97 25.51 -8.25
C ASP A 401 64.48 25.15 -8.52
N ALA A 402 63.83 24.51 -7.55
CA ALA A 402 62.44 24.07 -7.66
C ALA A 402 61.46 25.23 -7.37
N ASP A 403 60.63 25.57 -8.35
CA ASP A 403 59.55 26.54 -8.19
C ASP A 403 58.43 26.02 -7.25
N MET A 404 57.60 26.92 -6.70
CA MET A 404 56.59 26.61 -5.68
C MET A 404 55.65 25.45 -6.07
N LEU A 405 55.17 25.45 -7.32
CA LEU A 405 54.29 24.39 -7.83
C LEU A 405 55.06 23.09 -8.15
N SER A 406 56.33 23.20 -8.52
CA SER A 406 57.22 22.05 -8.75
C SER A 406 57.51 21.32 -7.44
N PHE A 407 57.63 22.06 -6.33
CA PHE A 407 57.78 21.51 -4.99
C PHE A 407 56.50 20.84 -4.48
N GLY A 408 55.33 21.41 -4.77
CA GLY A 408 54.04 20.84 -4.35
C GLY A 408 53.65 19.54 -5.06
N SER A 409 54.11 19.31 -6.30
CA SER A 409 53.76 18.13 -7.10
C SER A 409 54.09 16.79 -6.41
N PRO A 410 55.36 16.50 -6.00
CA PRO A 410 55.70 15.26 -5.31
C PRO A 410 55.01 15.10 -3.95
N ILE A 411 54.73 16.21 -3.24
CA ILE A 411 54.02 16.18 -1.96
C ILE A 411 52.57 15.73 -2.16
N ASN A 412 51.85 16.29 -3.14
CA ASN A 412 50.47 15.92 -3.42
C ASN A 412 50.35 14.47 -3.93
N ALA A 413 51.28 14.03 -4.77
CA ALA A 413 51.32 12.65 -5.26
C ALA A 413 51.60 11.65 -4.11
N SER A 414 52.56 11.96 -3.24
CA SER A 414 52.86 11.16 -2.04
C SER A 414 51.67 11.13 -1.08
N ALA A 415 51.01 12.28 -0.84
CA ALA A 415 49.84 12.37 0.03
C ALA A 415 48.69 11.48 -0.47
N LEU A 416 48.44 11.47 -1.78
CA LEU A 416 47.43 10.59 -2.37
C LEU A 416 47.77 9.12 -2.14
N LEU A 417 49.00 8.70 -2.43
CA LEU A 417 49.44 7.31 -2.25
C LEU A 417 49.36 6.88 -0.79
N ILE A 418 49.81 7.73 0.14
CA ILE A 418 49.71 7.49 1.59
C ILE A 418 48.26 7.28 2.00
N ILE A 419 47.35 8.19 1.63
CA ILE A 419 45.93 8.09 2.00
C ILE A 419 45.31 6.79 1.44
N LEU A 420 45.52 6.50 0.15
CA LEU A 420 44.95 5.31 -0.49
C LEU A 420 45.48 4.00 0.13
N LEU A 421 46.79 3.91 0.39
CA LEU A 421 47.40 2.71 0.97
C LEU A 421 47.12 2.59 2.48
N HIS A 422 46.99 3.70 3.21
CA HIS A 422 46.53 3.69 4.59
C HIS A 422 45.15 3.04 4.69
N GLN A 423 44.26 3.33 3.74
CA GLN A 423 42.96 2.69 3.67
C GLN A 423 43.05 1.17 3.48
N VAL A 424 44.00 0.70 2.65
CA VAL A 424 44.22 -0.74 2.44
C VAL A 424 44.67 -1.39 3.75
N ILE A 425 45.56 -0.76 4.51
CA ILE A 425 46.04 -1.27 5.80
C ILE A 425 44.91 -1.38 6.82
N GLU A 426 44.00 -0.40 6.86
CA GLU A 426 42.84 -0.43 7.76
C GLU A 426 41.73 -1.38 7.29
N SER A 427 41.72 -1.74 6.01
CA SER A 427 40.67 -2.58 5.43
C SER A 427 40.69 -4.01 5.95
N ARG A 428 39.52 -4.52 6.35
CA ARG A 428 39.36 -5.92 6.77
C ARG A 428 39.09 -6.83 5.59
N THR A 429 38.37 -6.34 4.60
CA THR A 429 38.10 -7.06 3.35
C THR A 429 38.48 -6.25 2.13
N LEU A 430 39.24 -6.87 1.22
CA LEU A 430 39.60 -6.28 -0.06
C LEU A 430 38.87 -7.02 -1.19
N THR A 431 37.77 -6.43 -1.66
CA THR A 431 37.03 -6.94 -2.83
C THR A 431 37.54 -6.28 -4.11
N TRP A 432 37.23 -6.87 -5.27
CA TRP A 432 37.61 -6.32 -6.57
C TRP A 432 37.08 -4.87 -6.78
N LEU A 433 35.92 -4.54 -6.21
CA LEU A 433 35.36 -3.18 -6.25
C LEU A 433 36.21 -2.18 -5.47
N HIS A 434 36.74 -2.58 -4.31
CA HIS A 434 37.65 -1.73 -3.54
C HIS A 434 38.93 -1.45 -4.32
N VAL A 435 39.53 -2.49 -4.92
CA VAL A 435 40.72 -2.35 -5.77
C VAL A 435 40.45 -1.44 -6.96
N LEU A 436 39.31 -1.62 -7.63
CA LEU A 436 38.91 -0.78 -8.76
C LEU A 436 38.83 0.70 -8.38
N VAL A 437 38.21 1.02 -7.24
CA VAL A 437 38.07 2.42 -6.79
C VAL A 437 39.40 3.00 -6.31
N LEU A 438 40.25 2.23 -5.62
CA LEU A 438 41.57 2.69 -5.21
C LEU A 438 42.48 2.99 -6.41
N VAL A 439 42.59 2.04 -7.35
CA VAL A 439 43.39 2.21 -8.58
C VAL A 439 42.77 3.29 -9.47
N GLY A 440 41.44 3.33 -9.58
CA GLY A 440 40.71 4.35 -10.33
C GLY A 440 40.97 5.76 -9.79
N SER A 441 40.95 5.95 -8.47
CA SER A 441 41.29 7.23 -7.81
C SER A 441 42.74 7.65 -8.10
N ALA A 442 43.69 6.72 -8.03
CA ALA A 442 45.10 7.00 -8.34
C ALA A 442 45.27 7.40 -9.81
N LEU A 443 44.74 6.59 -10.75
CA LEU A 443 44.80 6.87 -12.19
C LEU A 443 44.12 8.19 -12.55
N PHE A 444 42.97 8.48 -11.93
CA PHE A 444 42.23 9.71 -12.18
C PHE A 444 43.03 10.94 -11.76
N TYR A 445 43.70 10.91 -10.60
CA TYR A 445 44.58 11.99 -10.17
C TYR A 445 45.73 12.23 -11.16
N PHE A 446 46.54 11.20 -11.46
CA PHE A 446 47.70 11.34 -12.35
C PHE A 446 47.28 11.78 -13.77
N SER A 447 46.16 11.26 -14.28
CA SER A 447 45.61 11.67 -15.57
C SER A 447 45.15 13.12 -15.54
N PHE A 448 44.46 13.53 -14.47
CA PHE A 448 43.97 14.90 -14.31
C PHE A 448 45.13 15.89 -14.24
N THR A 449 46.15 15.67 -13.40
CA THR A 449 47.29 16.58 -13.26
C THR A 449 48.08 16.71 -14.57
N LEU A 450 48.27 15.61 -15.29
CA LEU A 450 48.97 15.63 -16.58
C LEU A 450 48.18 16.37 -17.66
N VAL A 451 46.87 16.11 -17.80
CA VAL A 451 46.00 16.84 -18.75
C VAL A 451 45.91 18.32 -18.37
N PHE A 452 45.76 18.62 -17.09
CA PHE A 452 45.66 19.99 -16.59
C PHE A 452 46.95 20.79 -16.85
N SER A 453 48.11 20.17 -16.66
CA SER A 453 49.42 20.77 -16.92
C SER A 453 49.71 21.00 -18.41
N VAL A 454 48.99 20.35 -19.33
CA VAL A 454 49.12 20.57 -20.78
C VAL A 454 48.09 21.55 -21.34
N VAL A 455 46.86 21.54 -20.82
CA VAL A 455 45.72 22.26 -21.38
C VAL A 455 45.53 23.66 -20.78
N CYS A 456 45.81 23.85 -19.49
CA CYS A 456 45.41 25.05 -18.77
C CYS A 456 46.52 26.11 -18.68
N VAL A 457 46.72 26.86 -19.77
CA VAL A 457 47.73 27.95 -19.87
C VAL A 457 47.37 29.19 -19.01
N THR A 458 46.09 29.45 -18.76
CA THR A 458 45.60 30.69 -18.08
C THR A 458 44.64 30.45 -16.91
N CYS A 459 44.51 29.21 -16.43
CA CYS A 459 43.43 28.81 -15.51
C CYS A 459 43.65 29.14 -14.02
N SER A 460 44.76 29.78 -13.64
CA SER A 460 45.05 30.19 -12.25
C SER A 460 45.98 31.42 -12.18
N PRO A 461 45.54 32.63 -12.58
CA PRO A 461 46.37 33.84 -12.41
C PRO A 461 46.67 34.06 -10.90
N PRO A 462 47.92 34.31 -10.47
CA PRO A 462 49.11 34.67 -11.26
C PRO A 462 50.11 33.52 -11.57
N THR A 463 49.86 32.28 -11.16
CA THR A 463 50.81 31.16 -11.34
C THR A 463 50.46 30.26 -12.52
N ASN A 464 51.41 30.03 -13.43
CA ASN A 464 51.20 29.21 -14.62
C ASN A 464 51.54 27.73 -14.35
N PRO A 465 50.57 26.79 -14.38
CA PRO A 465 50.81 25.37 -14.16
C PRO A 465 51.35 24.62 -15.40
N LEU A 466 51.58 25.33 -16.51
CA LEU A 466 51.97 24.73 -17.80
C LEU A 466 53.31 23.98 -17.70
N GLY A 467 53.28 22.68 -17.97
CA GLY A 467 54.47 21.82 -18.08
C GLY A 467 55.11 21.39 -16.76
N VAL A 468 54.65 21.88 -15.59
CA VAL A 468 55.21 21.54 -14.27
C VAL A 468 55.13 20.04 -13.98
N ASP A 469 53.93 19.46 -14.02
CA ASP A 469 53.74 18.03 -13.72
C ASP A 469 54.35 17.13 -14.79
N LYS A 470 54.36 17.59 -16.06
CA LYS A 470 55.05 16.88 -17.15
C LYS A 470 56.56 16.79 -16.91
N LEU A 471 57.18 17.85 -16.41
CA LEU A 471 58.61 17.88 -16.10
C LEU A 471 58.93 17.03 -14.86
N GLN A 472 58.16 17.17 -13.77
CA GLN A 472 58.38 16.42 -12.53
C GLN A 472 58.18 14.92 -12.74
N MET A 473 57.10 14.50 -13.42
CA MET A 473 56.83 13.09 -13.71
C MET A 473 57.78 12.46 -14.73
N SER A 474 58.59 13.26 -15.44
CA SER A 474 59.67 12.76 -16.29
C SER A 474 60.95 12.45 -15.51
N GLN A 475 61.10 12.96 -14.29
CA GLN A 475 62.32 12.78 -13.50
C GLN A 475 62.24 11.51 -12.65
N PRO A 476 63.31 10.69 -12.58
CA PRO A 476 63.32 9.51 -11.72
C PRO A 476 63.30 9.86 -10.23
N LEU A 477 63.81 11.05 -9.86
CA LEU A 477 63.81 11.56 -8.49
C LEU A 477 62.39 11.65 -7.92
N PHE A 478 61.41 12.06 -8.74
CA PHE A 478 60.00 12.19 -8.34
C PHE A 478 59.44 10.87 -7.79
N TYR A 479 59.61 9.77 -8.54
CA TYR A 479 59.10 8.45 -8.12
C TYR A 479 59.86 7.90 -6.91
N GLY A 480 61.17 8.13 -6.84
CA GLY A 480 62.00 7.73 -5.69
C GLY A 480 61.55 8.43 -4.39
N VAL A 481 61.32 9.74 -4.46
CA VAL A 481 60.81 10.53 -3.32
C VAL A 481 59.39 10.07 -2.95
N CYS A 482 58.49 9.87 -3.91
CA CYS A 482 57.12 9.42 -3.63
C CYS A 482 57.09 8.03 -2.96
N ALA A 483 57.90 7.09 -3.45
CA ALA A 483 57.98 5.75 -2.88
C ALA A 483 58.56 5.76 -1.47
N LEU A 484 59.69 6.45 -1.26
CA LEU A 484 60.34 6.55 0.04
C LEU A 484 59.42 7.21 1.08
N THR A 485 58.79 8.32 0.70
CA THR A 485 57.87 9.07 1.56
C THR A 485 56.68 8.21 1.97
N THR A 486 56.10 7.47 1.02
CA THR A 486 54.94 6.59 1.28
C THR A 486 55.30 5.44 2.23
N VAL A 487 56.45 4.78 2.02
CA VAL A 487 56.90 3.67 2.87
C VAL A 487 57.16 4.15 4.29
N LEU A 488 57.92 5.25 4.46
CA LEU A 488 58.26 5.77 5.79
C LEU A 488 57.02 6.24 6.56
N ALA A 489 56.07 6.88 5.89
CA ALA A 489 54.83 7.35 6.52
C ALA A 489 53.96 6.19 7.04
N LEU A 490 53.83 5.10 6.27
CA LEU A 490 52.93 3.99 6.61
C LEU A 490 53.55 2.94 7.55
N LEU A 491 54.88 2.89 7.63
CA LEU A 491 55.61 1.84 8.37
C LEU A 491 55.19 1.72 9.85
N PRO A 492 55.09 2.80 10.65
CA PRO A 492 54.73 2.66 12.07
C PRO A 492 53.33 2.08 12.27
N ARG A 493 52.37 2.48 11.43
CA ARG A 493 50.99 2.00 11.51
C ARG A 493 50.88 0.53 11.14
N PHE A 494 51.59 0.11 10.09
CA PHE A 494 51.67 -1.30 9.70
C PHE A 494 52.28 -2.17 10.81
N LEU A 495 53.39 -1.74 11.40
CA LEU A 495 54.04 -2.46 12.51
C LEU A 495 53.14 -2.56 13.75
N PHE A 496 52.44 -1.47 14.10
CA PHE A 496 51.51 -1.46 15.21
C PHE A 496 50.39 -2.50 15.05
N HIS A 497 49.76 -2.57 13.86
CA HIS A 497 48.73 -3.57 13.58
C HIS A 497 49.29 -4.99 13.60
N ALA A 498 50.47 -5.22 13.00
CA ALA A 498 51.11 -6.53 13.01
C ALA A 498 51.41 -7.03 14.44
N LEU A 499 51.96 -6.16 15.30
CA LEU A 499 52.25 -6.50 16.70
C LEU A 499 50.97 -6.73 17.51
N ARG A 500 49.97 -5.85 17.39
CA ARG A 500 48.70 -5.96 18.12
C ARG A 500 47.96 -7.26 17.76
N ASN A 501 47.87 -7.56 16.47
CA ASN A 501 47.17 -8.76 15.99
C ASN A 501 47.90 -10.06 16.38
N SER A 502 49.22 -10.01 16.54
CA SER A 502 50.04 -11.16 16.95
C SER A 502 49.98 -11.42 18.47
N ILE A 503 50.08 -10.37 19.29
CA ILE A 503 50.18 -10.49 20.76
C ILE A 503 48.81 -10.70 21.41
N SER A 504 47.76 -10.01 20.94
CA SER A 504 46.43 -10.05 21.55
C SER A 504 45.32 -9.89 20.49
N PRO A 505 44.98 -10.98 19.75
CA PRO A 505 43.94 -10.91 18.73
C PRO A 505 42.56 -10.62 19.35
N SER A 506 41.81 -9.70 18.72
CA SER A 506 40.44 -9.38 19.14
C SER A 506 39.49 -10.56 18.93
N ASP A 507 38.38 -10.62 19.68
CA ASP A 507 37.39 -11.70 19.52
C ASP A 507 36.78 -11.72 18.12
N THR A 508 36.63 -10.56 17.49
CA THR A 508 36.23 -10.43 16.08
C THR A 508 37.27 -11.00 15.12
N LEU A 509 38.57 -10.81 15.40
CA LEU A 509 39.64 -11.38 14.58
C LEU A 509 39.73 -12.90 14.77
N LYS A 510 39.57 -13.40 16.00
CA LYS A 510 39.47 -14.84 16.27
C LYS A 510 38.30 -15.47 15.52
N ALA A 511 37.14 -14.83 15.52
CA ALA A 511 35.96 -15.28 14.77
C ALA A 511 36.20 -15.24 13.25
N ALA A 512 36.82 -14.19 12.72
CA ALA A 512 37.18 -14.10 11.30
C ALA A 512 38.20 -15.18 10.86
N LEU A 513 39.16 -15.50 11.73
CA LEU A 513 40.11 -16.61 11.48
C LEU A 513 39.41 -17.98 11.52
N MET A 514 38.33 -18.13 12.29
CA MET A 514 37.54 -19.36 12.27
C MET A 514 36.85 -19.58 10.93
N ASP A 515 36.41 -18.52 10.26
CA ASP A 515 35.75 -18.59 8.94
C ASP A 515 36.68 -19.11 7.82
N GLN A 516 38.00 -19.04 8.01
CA GLN A 516 39.00 -19.52 7.05
C GLN A 516 39.42 -20.99 7.25
N LEU A 517 38.92 -21.66 8.30
CA LEU A 517 39.26 -23.05 8.60
C LEU A 517 38.38 -24.03 7.81
N ASN A 518 38.97 -25.16 7.39
CA ASN A 518 38.21 -26.29 6.83
C ASN A 518 37.06 -26.71 7.76
N PRO A 519 35.90 -27.17 7.24
CA PRO A 519 34.69 -27.46 8.02
C PRO A 519 34.92 -28.37 9.23
N ASP A 520 35.79 -29.39 9.11
CA ASP A 520 36.10 -30.32 10.20
C ASP A 520 36.88 -29.66 11.35
N ASN A 521 37.83 -28.78 11.00
CA ASN A 521 38.61 -28.02 11.97
C ASN A 521 37.79 -26.89 12.60
N TYR A 522 36.88 -26.29 11.83
CA TYR A 522 35.87 -25.35 12.32
C TYR A 522 34.98 -26.00 13.38
N CYS A 523 34.43 -27.19 13.11
CA CYS A 523 33.59 -27.92 14.07
C CYS A 523 34.35 -28.23 15.37
N ARG A 524 35.60 -28.71 15.30
CA ARG A 524 36.42 -28.99 16.50
C ARG A 524 36.73 -27.73 17.31
N ARG A 525 37.10 -26.62 16.68
CA ARG A 525 37.37 -25.36 17.39
C ARG A 525 36.10 -24.69 17.89
N MET A 526 34.99 -24.80 17.18
CA MET A 526 33.68 -24.33 17.64
C MET A 526 33.20 -25.14 18.84
N GLN A 527 33.40 -26.46 18.84
CA GLN A 527 33.20 -27.30 20.02
C GLN A 527 34.11 -26.85 21.16
N HIS A 528 35.38 -26.54 20.92
CA HIS A 528 36.28 -26.05 21.95
C HIS A 528 35.89 -24.66 22.48
N TRP A 529 35.45 -23.73 21.61
CA TRP A 529 34.94 -22.40 21.98
C TRP A 529 33.65 -22.52 22.79
N ASN A 530 32.72 -23.33 22.32
CA ASN A 530 31.51 -23.67 23.04
C ASN A 530 31.84 -24.39 24.35
N GLN A 531 32.92 -25.19 24.43
CA GLN A 531 33.39 -25.82 25.65
C GLN A 531 34.13 -24.84 26.57
N THR A 532 34.80 -23.78 26.09
CA THR A 532 35.40 -22.76 26.97
C THR A 532 34.30 -21.85 27.54
N GLN A 533 33.34 -21.48 26.71
CA GLN A 533 32.13 -20.76 27.11
C GLN A 533 31.24 -21.62 28.02
N ALA A 534 31.05 -22.89 27.66
CA ALA A 534 30.33 -23.86 28.46
C ALA A 534 31.11 -24.25 29.71
N GLN A 535 32.44 -24.35 29.76
CA GLN A 535 33.18 -24.59 31.01
C GLN A 535 33.07 -23.41 31.98
N SER A 536 32.83 -22.19 31.48
CA SER A 536 32.41 -21.07 32.33
C SER A 536 30.96 -21.19 32.83
N LYS A 537 30.11 -22.00 32.18
CA LYS A 537 28.67 -22.23 32.49
C LYS A 537 28.33 -23.63 33.05
N ALA A 538 29.19 -24.62 32.90
CA ALA A 538 28.95 -26.05 33.09
C ALA A 538 29.66 -26.55 34.36
N ARG A 539 29.57 -25.75 35.42
CA ARG A 539 29.47 -26.29 36.79
C ARG A 539 28.05 -26.78 37.12
N GLY A 540 27.08 -26.58 36.22
CA GLY A 540 25.68 -26.94 36.46
C GLY A 540 25.10 -27.77 35.32
N LEU A 541 25.01 -29.07 35.57
CA LEU A 541 24.04 -30.03 35.01
C LEU A 541 24.20 -30.62 33.60
N ILE A 542 24.09 -31.95 33.61
CA ILE A 542 23.74 -32.93 32.57
C ILE A 542 22.27 -33.28 32.81
N ILE A 543 21.39 -33.44 31.80
CA ILE A 543 20.34 -34.51 31.68
C ILE A 543 19.85 -34.64 30.21
N ASN A 544 19.53 -35.90 29.89
CA ASN A 544 19.01 -36.58 28.70
C ASN A 544 17.74 -36.04 28.03
N VAL A 545 17.66 -36.36 26.73
CA VAL A 545 16.52 -36.17 25.82
C VAL A 545 15.99 -37.53 25.42
N GLU A 546 14.91 -37.98 26.05
CA GLU A 546 13.97 -38.95 25.49
C GLU A 546 12.57 -38.36 25.69
N ASP A 547 11.68 -38.59 24.72
CA ASP A 547 10.30 -38.09 24.59
C ASP A 547 10.11 -36.75 23.84
N LEU A 548 10.23 -36.82 22.50
CA LEU A 548 9.49 -35.90 21.62
C LEU A 548 8.87 -36.67 20.45
N ASP A 549 7.61 -37.04 20.65
CA ASP A 549 6.72 -37.61 19.65
C ASP A 549 5.96 -36.46 18.97
N ILE A 550 6.25 -36.16 17.69
CA ILE A 550 5.62 -35.05 16.95
C ILE A 550 4.65 -35.60 15.90
N LYS A 551 3.35 -35.41 16.13
CA LYS A 551 2.28 -35.54 15.13
C LYS A 551 2.19 -34.27 14.28
N ILE A 552 2.11 -34.44 12.96
CA ILE A 552 1.96 -33.37 11.95
C ILE A 552 0.47 -33.22 11.60
N PRO A 553 -0.11 -32.01 11.59
CA PRO A 553 -1.41 -31.74 10.97
C PRO A 553 -1.35 -30.85 9.72
N ASP A 554 -2.44 -30.90 8.96
CA ASP A 554 -2.62 -30.68 7.53
C ASP A 554 -2.58 -29.22 6.98
N PHE A 555 -2.42 -29.18 5.65
CA PHE A 555 -2.26 -28.05 4.72
C PHE A 555 -3.46 -27.09 4.66
N ILE A 556 -3.24 -25.76 4.63
CA ILE A 556 -4.29 -24.71 4.58
C ILE A 556 -4.21 -23.88 3.28
N LEU A 557 -5.36 -23.68 2.61
CA LEU A 557 -5.55 -22.94 1.35
C LEU A 557 -5.66 -21.39 1.51
N PRO A 558 -5.44 -20.60 0.43
CA PRO A 558 -5.36 -19.12 0.45
C PRO A 558 -6.69 -18.35 0.58
N LYS A 559 -6.58 -17.08 0.98
CA LYS A 559 -7.65 -16.13 1.37
C LYS A 559 -8.60 -15.65 0.26
N GLU A 560 -8.24 -15.77 -1.00
CA GLU A 560 -9.04 -15.22 -2.12
C GLU A 560 -10.33 -16.03 -2.38
N LEU A 561 -10.40 -17.28 -1.91
CA LEU A 561 -11.62 -18.10 -1.89
C LEU A 561 -12.59 -17.75 -0.76
N LYS A 562 -12.17 -16.96 0.24
CA LYS A 562 -13.06 -16.49 1.32
C LYS A 562 -13.88 -15.27 0.91
N GLU A 563 -13.42 -14.45 -0.02
CA GLU A 563 -14.12 -13.22 -0.42
C GLU A 563 -15.25 -13.48 -1.43
N CYS A 564 -15.15 -14.53 -2.26
CA CYS A 564 -16.28 -14.99 -3.08
C CYS A 564 -17.47 -15.53 -2.25
N ARG A 565 -17.26 -15.83 -0.96
CA ARG A 565 -18.26 -16.40 -0.05
C ARG A 565 -19.29 -15.37 0.45
N ALA A 566 -18.98 -14.08 0.32
CA ALA A 566 -19.85 -13.00 0.81
C ALA A 566 -20.85 -12.48 -0.23
N ALA A 567 -20.64 -12.75 -1.54
CA ALA A 567 -21.41 -12.13 -2.61
C ALA A 567 -22.36 -13.07 -3.37
N THR A 568 -22.25 -14.40 -3.22
CA THR A 568 -23.17 -15.35 -3.88
C THR A 568 -23.51 -16.48 -2.92
N GLY A 569 -24.79 -16.65 -2.60
CA GLY A 569 -25.33 -17.74 -1.78
C GLY A 569 -25.30 -19.11 -2.48
N SER A 570 -24.25 -19.39 -3.25
CA SER A 570 -24.07 -20.63 -4.01
C SER A 570 -23.06 -21.52 -3.28
N ARG A 571 -23.50 -22.73 -2.90
CA ARG A 571 -22.61 -23.79 -2.41
C ARG A 571 -21.49 -24.04 -3.45
N ILE A 572 -20.28 -23.58 -3.16
CA ILE A 572 -19.09 -24.12 -3.83
C ILE A 572 -18.84 -25.50 -3.23
N LEU A 573 -19.09 -26.55 -4.02
CA LEU A 573 -18.59 -27.89 -3.77
C LEU A 573 -17.05 -27.83 -3.87
N PHE A 574 -16.37 -27.63 -2.74
CA PHE A 574 -14.98 -28.05 -2.59
C PHE A 574 -15.00 -29.53 -2.23
N ASP A 575 -15.23 -30.37 -3.23
CA ASP A 575 -14.84 -31.77 -3.11
C ASP A 575 -14.75 -32.39 -4.49
N TYR A 576 -13.53 -32.51 -5.02
CA TYR A 576 -13.10 -33.53 -5.98
C TYR A 576 -11.57 -33.42 -6.13
N ASN A 577 -10.83 -33.76 -5.07
CA ASN A 577 -9.41 -34.10 -5.21
C ASN A 577 -9.32 -35.50 -5.84
N HIS A 578 -9.33 -35.58 -7.18
CA HIS A 578 -8.95 -36.81 -7.87
C HIS A 578 -7.43 -36.93 -7.91
N SER A 579 -6.84 -37.49 -6.86
CA SER A 579 -5.44 -37.89 -6.83
C SER A 579 -5.29 -39.21 -7.60
N CYS A 580 -5.10 -39.15 -8.92
CA CYS A 580 -4.85 -40.35 -9.72
C CYS A 580 -3.35 -40.62 -9.84
N LEU A 581 -2.85 -41.60 -9.08
CA LEU A 581 -1.48 -42.09 -9.22
C LEU A 581 -1.44 -43.15 -10.33
N TYR A 582 -0.92 -42.81 -11.51
CA TYR A 582 -0.73 -43.77 -12.59
C TYR A 582 0.63 -44.46 -12.44
N PRO A 583 0.68 -45.81 -12.37
CA PRO A 583 1.96 -46.51 -12.30
C PRO A 583 2.80 -46.23 -13.56
N PRO A 584 4.14 -46.26 -13.47
CA PRO A 584 5.04 -45.90 -14.58
C PRO A 584 4.93 -46.79 -15.82
N GLN A 585 4.13 -47.86 -15.78
CA GLN A 585 3.81 -48.76 -16.89
C GLN A 585 2.47 -48.45 -17.57
N ALA A 586 1.74 -47.42 -17.13
CA ALA A 586 0.41 -47.07 -17.66
C ALA A 586 0.49 -46.32 -19.00
N ASP A 587 -0.50 -46.54 -19.88
CA ASP A 587 -0.64 -45.82 -21.16
C ASP A 587 -1.00 -44.35 -20.93
N THR A 588 -0.03 -43.47 -21.19
CA THR A 588 -0.15 -42.01 -21.07
C THR A 588 -1.28 -41.43 -21.93
N SER A 589 -1.63 -42.09 -23.03
CA SER A 589 -2.70 -41.64 -23.94
C SER A 589 -4.09 -41.81 -23.31
N MET A 590 -4.28 -42.91 -22.59
CA MET A 590 -5.53 -43.24 -21.92
C MET A 590 -5.75 -42.34 -20.70
N ALA A 591 -4.69 -42.09 -19.91
CA ALA A 591 -4.73 -41.16 -18.77
C ALA A 591 -5.05 -39.71 -19.19
N LEU A 592 -4.49 -39.25 -20.31
CA LEU A 592 -4.79 -37.92 -20.86
C LEU A 592 -6.23 -37.80 -21.38
N ASN A 593 -6.78 -38.85 -21.98
CA ASN A 593 -8.17 -38.86 -22.45
C ASN A 593 -9.16 -38.82 -21.28
N GLU A 594 -8.88 -39.54 -20.19
CA GLU A 594 -9.72 -39.52 -19.00
C GLU A 594 -9.68 -38.17 -18.30
N LEU A 595 -8.49 -37.55 -18.21
CA LEU A 595 -8.31 -36.20 -17.67
C LEU A 595 -9.01 -35.15 -18.54
N HIS A 596 -8.92 -35.26 -19.86
CA HIS A 596 -9.64 -34.39 -20.78
C HIS A 596 -11.16 -34.55 -20.65
N TRP A 597 -11.68 -35.79 -20.59
CA TRP A 597 -13.10 -36.06 -20.44
C TRP A 597 -13.64 -35.53 -19.11
N THR A 598 -12.90 -35.74 -18.02
CA THR A 598 -13.24 -35.21 -16.69
C THR A 598 -13.27 -33.69 -16.68
N LEU A 599 -12.25 -33.04 -17.26
CA LEU A 599 -12.21 -31.58 -17.35
C LEU A 599 -13.31 -31.03 -18.25
N CYS A 600 -13.60 -31.62 -19.40
CA CYS A 600 -14.70 -31.18 -20.25
C CYS A 600 -16.06 -31.36 -19.55
N LYS A 601 -16.25 -32.45 -18.80
CA LYS A 601 -17.45 -32.66 -17.98
C LYS A 601 -17.56 -31.58 -16.90
N LEU A 602 -16.47 -31.24 -16.22
CA LEU A 602 -16.43 -30.18 -15.20
C LEU A 602 -16.60 -28.78 -15.78
N GLU A 603 -15.98 -28.46 -16.92
CA GLU A 603 -16.17 -27.18 -17.64
C GLU A 603 -17.62 -27.04 -18.13
N THR A 604 -18.26 -28.14 -18.54
CA THR A 604 -19.68 -28.13 -18.93
C THR A 604 -20.59 -27.97 -17.72
N THR A 605 -20.22 -28.55 -16.57
CA THR A 605 -21.01 -28.49 -15.33
C THR A 605 -20.82 -27.15 -14.60
N TYR A 606 -19.63 -26.55 -14.70
CA TYR A 606 -19.22 -25.33 -13.99
C TYR A 606 -18.40 -24.39 -14.91
N PRO A 607 -19.02 -23.72 -15.90
CA PRO A 607 -18.32 -22.95 -16.93
C PRO A 607 -17.60 -21.69 -16.41
N GLU A 608 -18.04 -21.12 -15.29
CA GLU A 608 -17.45 -19.94 -14.65
C GLU A 608 -16.36 -20.29 -13.61
N ALA A 609 -16.08 -21.59 -13.41
CA ALA A 609 -15.11 -22.03 -12.41
C ALA A 609 -13.66 -21.86 -12.88
N ALA A 610 -12.79 -21.51 -11.94
CA ALA A 610 -11.34 -21.50 -12.14
C ALA A 610 -10.82 -22.94 -12.02
N PHE A 611 -10.31 -23.50 -13.12
CA PHE A 611 -9.72 -24.84 -13.13
C PHE A 611 -8.21 -24.73 -13.11
N ILE A 612 -7.58 -25.38 -12.13
CA ILE A 612 -6.13 -25.48 -12.00
C ILE A 612 -5.75 -26.95 -12.08
N VAL A 613 -4.84 -27.28 -13.00
CA VAL A 613 -4.30 -28.62 -13.18
C VAL A 613 -2.80 -28.56 -12.91
N ALA A 614 -2.35 -29.23 -11.85
CA ALA A 614 -0.94 -29.25 -11.46
C ALA A 614 -0.44 -30.69 -11.29
N GLY A 615 0.81 -30.96 -11.69
CA GLY A 615 1.41 -32.29 -11.59
C GLY A 615 2.64 -32.50 -12.47
N ASP A 616 3.20 -33.70 -12.37
CA ASP A 616 4.28 -34.18 -13.24
C ASP A 616 3.67 -34.68 -14.57
N PHE A 617 3.93 -33.95 -15.64
CA PHE A 617 3.46 -34.27 -16.99
C PHE A 617 4.61 -34.40 -17.98
N ASN A 618 5.81 -34.72 -17.51
CA ASN A 618 7.02 -34.78 -18.34
C ASN A 618 6.93 -35.75 -19.52
N ASN A 619 6.12 -36.81 -19.39
CA ASN A 619 5.87 -37.81 -20.42
C ASN A 619 4.58 -37.54 -21.25
N ALA A 620 3.95 -36.37 -21.10
CA ALA A 620 2.64 -36.05 -21.64
C ALA A 620 2.57 -34.63 -22.25
N LYS A 621 2.08 -34.50 -23.49
CA LYS A 621 1.86 -33.20 -24.14
C LYS A 621 0.43 -32.68 -23.89
N LEU A 622 0.23 -32.03 -22.74
CA LEU A 622 -1.09 -31.53 -22.32
C LEU A 622 -1.71 -30.51 -23.29
N LYS A 623 -0.90 -29.64 -23.90
CA LYS A 623 -1.38 -28.58 -24.83
C LYS A 623 -2.07 -29.15 -26.07
N THR A 624 -1.81 -30.41 -26.43
CA THR A 624 -2.40 -31.10 -27.59
C THR A 624 -3.84 -31.54 -27.32
N ARG A 625 -4.22 -31.74 -26.05
CA ARG A 625 -5.57 -32.17 -25.63
C ARG A 625 -6.33 -31.09 -24.86
N LEU A 626 -5.64 -30.14 -24.21
CA LEU A 626 -6.22 -29.01 -23.46
C LEU A 626 -5.73 -27.66 -23.99
N PRO A 627 -6.20 -27.21 -25.18
CA PRO A 627 -5.71 -25.99 -25.81
C PRO A 627 -6.13 -24.69 -25.08
N LYS A 628 -7.16 -24.75 -24.24
CA LYS A 628 -7.67 -23.60 -23.46
C LYS A 628 -6.90 -23.35 -22.16
N PHE A 629 -5.98 -24.24 -21.79
CA PHE A 629 -5.24 -24.17 -20.54
C PHE A 629 -3.83 -23.62 -20.77
N TYR A 630 -3.46 -22.59 -20.01
CA TYR A 630 -2.19 -21.88 -20.08
C TYR A 630 -1.27 -22.32 -18.95
N GLN A 631 0.00 -22.60 -19.27
CA GLN A 631 1.01 -22.98 -18.30
C GLN A 631 1.55 -21.73 -17.60
N HIS A 632 1.63 -21.77 -16.26
CA HIS A 632 2.14 -20.63 -15.47
C HIS A 632 3.59 -20.82 -14.97
N ILE A 633 4.08 -22.06 -14.96
CA ILE A 633 5.44 -22.39 -14.53
C ILE A 633 6.32 -22.55 -15.76
N GLU A 634 7.22 -21.58 -15.97
CA GLU A 634 8.16 -21.56 -17.10
C GLU A 634 9.63 -21.67 -16.65
N CYS A 635 9.89 -21.68 -15.34
CA CYS A 635 11.22 -21.81 -14.77
C CYS A 635 11.54 -23.26 -14.39
N ALA A 636 12.83 -23.64 -14.43
CA ALA A 636 13.28 -24.97 -14.01
C ALA A 636 12.90 -25.24 -12.54
N THR A 637 12.43 -26.45 -12.26
CA THR A 637 11.97 -26.90 -10.93
C THR A 637 12.88 -27.96 -10.34
N ARG A 638 13.77 -28.55 -11.14
CA ARG A 638 14.86 -29.41 -10.69
C ARG A 638 16.04 -29.29 -11.64
N ALA A 639 17.16 -28.80 -11.14
CA ALA A 639 18.34 -28.47 -11.96
C ALA A 639 17.95 -27.55 -13.13
N GLU A 640 18.12 -28.01 -14.39
CA GLU A 640 17.76 -27.25 -15.60
C GLU A 640 16.44 -27.71 -16.25
N LYS A 641 15.68 -28.62 -15.60
CA LYS A 641 14.42 -29.16 -16.15
C LYS A 641 13.20 -28.64 -15.39
N ILE A 642 12.11 -28.40 -16.14
CA ILE A 642 10.78 -28.11 -15.58
C ILE A 642 10.09 -29.45 -15.41
N LEU A 643 9.96 -29.93 -14.18
CA LEU A 643 9.27 -31.20 -13.91
C LEU A 643 7.86 -30.99 -13.37
N ASP A 644 7.63 -29.88 -12.67
CA ASP A 644 6.36 -29.53 -12.08
C ASP A 644 5.63 -28.54 -12.98
N HIS A 645 4.52 -28.96 -13.56
CA HIS A 645 3.71 -28.09 -14.40
C HIS A 645 2.43 -27.66 -13.68
N CYS A 646 1.98 -26.44 -13.98
CA CYS A 646 0.72 -25.89 -13.50
C CYS A 646 0.02 -25.17 -14.67
N TYR A 647 -1.20 -25.60 -14.96
CA TYR A 647 -2.03 -25.14 -16.05
C TYR A 647 -3.35 -24.57 -15.53
N SER A 648 -3.90 -23.56 -16.19
CA SER A 648 -5.26 -23.08 -15.88
C SER A 648 -5.99 -22.50 -17.09
N ASN A 649 -7.30 -22.32 -16.98
CA ASN A 649 -8.13 -21.67 -18.00
C ASN A 649 -7.97 -20.11 -18.08
N PHE A 650 -7.10 -19.47 -17.29
CA PHE A 650 -6.82 -18.03 -17.35
C PHE A 650 -5.36 -17.71 -17.74
N CYS A 651 -5.17 -16.72 -18.63
CA CYS A 651 -3.88 -16.33 -19.20
C CYS A 651 -3.19 -15.23 -18.37
N ASP A 652 -1.85 -15.24 -18.31
CA ASP A 652 -0.99 -14.17 -17.73
C ASP A 652 -1.34 -13.70 -16.31
N SER A 653 -2.00 -14.55 -15.53
CA SER A 653 -2.53 -14.17 -14.21
C SER A 653 -1.48 -14.28 -13.11
N TYR A 654 -0.51 -15.18 -13.29
CA TYR A 654 0.51 -15.51 -12.32
C TYR A 654 1.91 -15.45 -12.93
N LYS A 655 2.87 -14.98 -12.14
CA LYS A 655 4.30 -15.03 -12.41
C LYS A 655 4.93 -16.06 -11.48
N ALA A 656 5.49 -17.13 -12.04
CA ALA A 656 6.27 -18.11 -11.29
C ALA A 656 7.63 -17.52 -10.88
N LEU A 657 7.96 -17.67 -9.61
CA LEU A 657 9.28 -17.36 -9.06
C LEU A 657 9.86 -18.62 -8.41
N PRO A 658 11.01 -19.12 -8.86
CA PRO A 658 11.67 -20.23 -8.20
C PRO A 658 12.19 -19.79 -6.83
N ARG A 659 12.12 -20.69 -5.87
CA ARG A 659 12.53 -20.56 -4.48
C ARG A 659 13.30 -21.83 -4.10
N PRO A 660 14.21 -21.76 -3.12
CA PRO A 660 14.99 -22.92 -2.71
C PRO A 660 14.11 -24.12 -2.31
N PRO A 661 14.60 -25.35 -2.47
CA PRO A 661 13.86 -26.55 -2.09
C PRO A 661 13.51 -26.55 -0.60
N PHE A 662 12.34 -27.09 -0.24
CA PHE A 662 11.97 -27.26 1.16
C PHE A 662 12.66 -28.50 1.75
N GLY A 663 13.49 -28.30 2.78
CA GLY A 663 14.11 -29.40 3.53
C GLY A 663 15.08 -30.23 2.69
N LYS A 664 14.82 -31.54 2.56
CA LYS A 664 15.60 -32.50 1.75
C LYS A 664 15.06 -32.69 0.33
N SER A 665 14.09 -31.87 -0.10
CA SER A 665 13.53 -31.94 -1.46
C SER A 665 14.62 -31.71 -2.50
N ASP A 666 14.59 -32.47 -3.58
CA ASP A 666 15.44 -32.28 -4.76
C ASP A 666 14.75 -31.44 -5.85
N HIS A 667 13.52 -30.97 -5.60
CA HIS A 667 12.79 -29.99 -6.41
C HIS A 667 12.79 -28.60 -5.73
N ASP A 668 13.10 -27.57 -6.50
CA ASP A 668 12.94 -26.15 -6.16
C ASP A 668 11.47 -25.82 -5.93
N SER A 669 11.18 -25.07 -4.88
CA SER A 669 9.81 -24.63 -4.61
C SER A 669 9.42 -23.48 -5.54
N ILE A 670 8.16 -23.39 -5.95
CA ILE A 670 7.70 -22.29 -6.83
C ILE A 670 6.65 -21.44 -6.12
N LEU A 671 6.90 -20.14 -6.11
CA LEU A 671 5.94 -19.14 -5.67
C LEU A 671 5.26 -18.49 -6.88
N LEU A 672 3.97 -18.75 -7.08
CA LEU A 672 3.15 -18.09 -8.08
C LEU A 672 2.60 -16.77 -7.50
N LEU A 673 3.10 -15.63 -8.00
CA LEU A 673 2.60 -14.30 -7.61
C LEU A 673 1.63 -13.75 -8.65
N ARG A 674 0.57 -13.07 -8.19
CA ARG A 674 -0.35 -12.36 -9.09
C ARG A 674 0.39 -11.28 -9.89
N ALA A 675 0.24 -11.28 -11.21
CA ALA A 675 0.91 -10.31 -12.08
C ALA A 675 0.22 -8.92 -12.04
N TYR A 676 0.47 -8.11 -11.01
CA TYR A 676 0.00 -6.71 -10.96
C TYR A 676 0.95 -5.78 -11.74
N ARG A 677 0.43 -5.05 -12.73
CA ARG A 677 1.18 -3.99 -13.44
C ARG A 677 0.77 -2.61 -12.90
N GLN A 678 1.53 -2.08 -11.92
CA GLN A 678 1.41 -0.67 -11.57
C GLN A 678 2.04 0.18 -12.70
N LYS A 679 1.22 0.92 -13.43
CA LYS A 679 1.68 1.84 -14.48
C LYS A 679 1.09 3.23 -14.25
N LEU A 680 1.73 4.03 -13.39
CA LEU A 680 1.63 5.49 -13.51
C LEU A 680 2.33 5.88 -14.83
N LYS A 681 1.60 5.82 -15.95
CA LYS A 681 2.06 6.46 -17.19
C LYS A 681 1.96 7.96 -16.97
N GLN A 682 3.08 8.67 -17.11
CA GLN A 682 3.06 10.13 -17.14
C GLN A 682 2.33 10.58 -18.42
N GLU A 683 1.04 10.87 -18.33
CA GLU A 683 0.27 11.50 -19.42
C GLU A 683 0.57 13.01 -19.45
N MET A 684 0.78 13.57 -20.65
CA MET A 684 1.03 15.00 -20.81
C MET A 684 -0.23 15.82 -20.50
N PRO A 685 -0.11 17.04 -19.97
CA PRO A 685 -1.26 17.89 -19.69
C PRO A 685 -1.99 18.27 -20.98
N VAL A 686 -3.33 18.16 -20.99
CA VAL A 686 -4.18 18.48 -22.15
C VAL A 686 -4.84 19.84 -21.95
N LEU A 687 -4.77 20.69 -22.96
CA LEU A 687 -5.52 21.95 -23.02
C LEU A 687 -6.93 21.65 -23.51
N MET A 688 -7.93 22.03 -22.73
CA MET A 688 -9.35 21.90 -23.10
C MET A 688 -10.02 23.26 -22.97
N SER A 689 -10.84 23.62 -23.95
CA SER A 689 -11.69 24.81 -23.89
C SER A 689 -13.02 24.41 -23.26
N VAL A 690 -13.40 25.06 -22.16
CA VAL A 690 -14.68 24.81 -21.48
C VAL A 690 -15.42 26.12 -21.23
N GLN A 691 -16.74 26.10 -21.41
CA GLN A 691 -17.61 27.19 -20.96
C GLN A 691 -17.63 27.20 -19.43
N ARG A 692 -17.27 28.35 -18.84
CA ARG A 692 -17.15 28.48 -17.39
C ARG A 692 -18.39 29.18 -16.83
N TRP A 693 -19.33 28.37 -16.37
CA TRP A 693 -20.49 28.82 -15.62
C TRP A 693 -20.06 29.36 -14.25
N SER A 694 -20.57 30.53 -13.90
CA SER A 694 -20.30 31.28 -12.67
C SER A 694 -21.59 31.90 -12.18
N ASP A 695 -21.71 32.17 -10.88
CA ASP A 695 -22.92 32.77 -10.31
C ASP A 695 -23.29 34.10 -11.02
N GLN A 696 -22.28 34.84 -11.50
CA GLN A 696 -22.46 36.06 -12.28
C GLN A 696 -22.96 35.80 -13.71
N SER A 697 -22.46 34.77 -14.40
CA SER A 697 -22.97 34.42 -15.73
C SER A 697 -24.41 33.92 -15.63
N ASP A 698 -24.75 33.19 -14.56
CA ASP A 698 -26.09 32.66 -14.33
C ASP A 698 -27.07 33.79 -14.05
N SER A 699 -26.71 34.75 -13.18
CA SER A 699 -27.55 35.92 -12.90
C SER A 699 -27.75 36.79 -14.15
N THR A 700 -26.69 37.01 -14.93
CA THR A 700 -26.76 37.81 -16.16
C THR A 700 -27.63 37.13 -17.22
N LEU A 701 -27.54 35.81 -17.35
CA LEU A 701 -28.38 35.04 -18.28
C LEU A 701 -29.86 35.10 -17.86
N GLN A 702 -30.12 35.04 -16.55
CA GLN A 702 -31.46 35.18 -15.98
C GLN A 702 -32.04 36.58 -16.25
N ASP A 703 -31.25 37.63 -16.06
CA ASP A 703 -31.62 39.00 -16.40
C ASP A 703 -31.90 39.14 -17.90
N CYS A 704 -31.05 38.59 -18.76
CA CYS A 704 -31.28 38.56 -20.21
C CYS A 704 -32.64 37.95 -20.56
N PHE A 705 -33.01 36.81 -19.95
CA PHE A 705 -34.29 36.15 -20.24
C PHE A 705 -35.51 36.86 -19.63
N ASN A 706 -35.35 37.56 -18.51
CA ASN A 706 -36.42 38.34 -17.86
C ASN A 706 -36.79 39.60 -18.65
N HIS A 707 -35.84 40.19 -19.37
CA HIS A 707 -36.04 41.42 -20.15
C HIS A 707 -36.43 41.18 -21.60
N VAL A 708 -36.50 39.92 -22.04
CA VAL A 708 -36.88 39.57 -23.40
C VAL A 708 -38.39 39.51 -23.51
N ASP A 709 -38.92 40.28 -24.45
CA ASP A 709 -40.32 40.17 -24.85
C ASP A 709 -40.51 38.91 -25.71
N TRP A 710 -40.89 37.81 -25.06
CA TRP A 710 -41.11 36.52 -25.71
C TRP A 710 -42.31 36.53 -26.68
N ASP A 711 -43.24 37.49 -26.56
CA ASP A 711 -44.35 37.67 -27.49
C ASP A 711 -43.89 38.22 -28.84
N MET A 712 -42.74 38.91 -28.90
CA MET A 712 -42.18 39.41 -30.16
C MET A 712 -41.81 38.26 -31.11
N PHE A 713 -41.17 37.20 -30.59
CA PHE A 713 -40.88 35.99 -31.39
C PHE A 713 -42.14 35.33 -31.90
N ARG A 714 -43.22 35.36 -31.10
CA ARG A 714 -44.51 34.78 -31.45
C ARG A 714 -45.14 35.52 -32.62
N ILE A 715 -45.11 36.85 -32.58
CA ILE A 715 -45.61 37.72 -33.67
C ILE A 715 -44.76 37.56 -34.93
N ALA A 716 -43.43 37.51 -34.80
CA ALA A 716 -42.50 37.40 -35.92
C ALA A 716 -42.57 36.05 -36.67
N SER A 717 -43.10 35.02 -36.03
CA SER A 717 -43.17 33.66 -36.57
C SER A 717 -44.44 33.35 -37.39
N ASP A 718 -45.34 34.33 -37.62
CA ASP A 718 -46.57 34.16 -38.42
C ASP A 718 -47.39 32.88 -38.10
N ASN A 719 -47.47 32.52 -36.81
CA ASN A 719 -48.10 31.29 -36.32
C ASN A 719 -47.42 29.97 -36.74
N ASN A 720 -46.24 29.99 -37.36
CA ASN A 720 -45.46 28.79 -37.66
C ASN A 720 -44.64 28.34 -36.42
N ILE A 721 -44.97 27.16 -35.90
CA ILE A 721 -44.33 26.60 -34.69
C ILE A 721 -42.85 26.26 -34.90
N ASP A 722 -42.44 25.91 -36.13
CA ASP A 722 -41.06 25.60 -36.47
C ASP A 722 -40.19 26.86 -36.48
N GLU A 723 -40.67 27.93 -37.13
CA GLU A 723 -39.99 29.23 -37.17
C GLU A 723 -39.90 29.88 -35.79
N TYR A 724 -40.96 29.75 -34.98
CA TYR A 724 -40.96 30.20 -33.59
C TYR A 724 -39.90 29.47 -32.76
N ALA A 725 -39.86 28.13 -32.86
CA ALA A 725 -38.94 27.30 -32.09
C ALA A 725 -37.48 27.50 -32.51
N ASP A 726 -37.21 27.67 -33.80
CA ASP A 726 -35.86 27.97 -34.30
C ASP A 726 -35.38 29.34 -33.82
N SER A 727 -36.22 30.37 -33.93
CA SER A 727 -35.89 31.73 -33.49
C SER A 727 -35.58 31.81 -32.00
N VAL A 728 -36.40 31.16 -31.16
CA VAL A 728 -36.19 31.08 -29.71
C VAL A 728 -34.92 30.30 -29.38
N SER A 729 -34.66 29.18 -30.06
CA SER A 729 -33.48 28.35 -29.83
C SER A 729 -32.18 29.05 -30.20
N GLU A 730 -32.19 29.78 -31.31
CA GLU A 730 -31.05 30.57 -31.78
C GLU A 730 -30.77 31.73 -30.82
N PHE A 731 -31.83 32.43 -30.37
CA PHE A 731 -31.70 33.49 -29.38
C PHE A 731 -31.08 33.00 -28.07
N ILE A 732 -31.60 31.90 -27.50
CA ILE A 732 -31.06 31.30 -26.27
C ILE A 732 -29.59 30.89 -26.47
N SER A 733 -29.27 30.27 -27.61
CA SER A 733 -27.89 29.85 -27.91
C SER A 733 -26.94 31.04 -28.03
N LYS A 734 -27.40 32.16 -28.60
CA LYS A 734 -26.65 33.41 -28.69
C LYS A 734 -26.43 34.04 -27.32
N CYS A 735 -27.47 34.16 -26.49
CA CYS A 735 -27.33 34.67 -25.12
C CYS A 735 -26.32 33.87 -24.30
N ILE A 736 -26.33 32.53 -24.41
CA ILE A 736 -25.34 31.68 -23.76
C ILE A 736 -23.93 31.94 -24.29
N GLY A 737 -23.78 32.10 -25.61
CA GLY A 737 -22.49 32.42 -26.22
C GLY A 737 -21.92 33.78 -25.80
N ASP A 738 -22.78 34.78 -25.63
CA ASP A 738 -22.40 36.14 -25.27
C ASP A 738 -22.12 36.30 -23.76
N VAL A 739 -22.86 35.59 -22.90
CA VAL A 739 -22.77 35.72 -21.44
C VAL A 739 -21.77 34.74 -20.82
N VAL A 740 -21.63 33.52 -21.35
CA VAL A 740 -20.81 32.47 -20.71
C VAL A 740 -19.38 32.46 -21.30
N PRO A 741 -18.36 32.94 -20.55
CA PRO A 741 -17.01 33.01 -21.08
C PRO A 741 -16.42 31.62 -21.30
N THR A 742 -15.73 31.48 -22.42
CA THR A 742 -14.98 30.25 -22.75
C THR A 742 -13.57 30.35 -22.17
N ALA A 743 -13.19 29.41 -21.31
CA ALA A 743 -11.89 29.37 -20.65
C ALA A 743 -11.06 28.16 -21.12
N THR A 744 -9.79 28.38 -21.45
CA THR A 744 -8.85 27.30 -21.72
C THR A 744 -8.25 26.79 -20.41
N ILE A 745 -8.57 25.53 -20.06
CA ILE A 745 -8.07 24.87 -18.85
C ILE A 745 -7.01 23.84 -19.24
N LYS A 746 -5.84 23.94 -18.59
CA LYS A 746 -4.80 22.91 -18.67
C LYS A 746 -5.08 21.82 -17.63
N THR A 747 -5.55 20.68 -18.10
CA THR A 747 -5.81 19.50 -17.27
C THR A 747 -4.53 18.68 -17.12
N PHE A 748 -4.19 18.27 -15.90
CA PHE A 748 -3.01 17.45 -15.60
C PHE A 748 -3.49 16.07 -15.16
N PRO A 749 -3.50 15.06 -16.06
CA PRO A 749 -4.12 13.76 -15.78
C PRO A 749 -3.53 13.02 -14.58
N ASN A 750 -2.27 13.32 -14.24
CA ASN A 750 -1.53 12.68 -13.14
C ASN A 750 -1.64 13.40 -11.79
N GLN A 751 -2.43 14.48 -11.68
CA GLN A 751 -2.60 15.17 -10.40
C GLN A 751 -3.44 14.35 -9.43
N LYS A 752 -3.07 14.38 -8.14
CA LYS A 752 -3.84 13.69 -7.11
C LYS A 752 -5.22 14.36 -6.98
N PRO A 753 -6.31 13.60 -6.97
CA PRO A 753 -7.67 14.13 -7.10
C PRO A 753 -8.15 14.98 -5.92
N TRP A 754 -7.44 14.95 -4.78
CA TRP A 754 -7.71 15.76 -3.59
C TRP A 754 -6.92 17.09 -3.55
N ILE A 755 -6.12 17.43 -4.57
CA ILE A 755 -5.39 18.70 -4.63
C ILE A 755 -6.26 19.77 -5.31
N ASP A 756 -6.83 20.67 -4.51
CA ASP A 756 -7.68 21.77 -4.97
C ASP A 756 -6.92 23.12 -5.05
N GLY A 757 -7.64 24.22 -5.28
CA GLY A 757 -7.08 25.58 -5.28
C GLY A 757 -6.62 26.05 -3.89
N SER A 758 -7.30 25.61 -2.82
CA SER A 758 -7.00 25.96 -1.43
C SER A 758 -5.68 25.36 -0.96
N ILE A 759 -5.46 24.07 -1.25
CA ILE A 759 -4.19 23.38 -0.98
C ILE A 759 -3.05 24.04 -1.75
N ARG A 760 -3.27 24.42 -3.02
CA ARG A 760 -2.25 25.13 -3.83
C ARG A 760 -1.89 26.50 -3.25
N ALA A 761 -2.87 27.27 -2.78
CA ALA A 761 -2.63 28.55 -2.11
C ALA A 761 -1.80 28.37 -0.82
N LYS A 762 -2.12 27.37 0.01
CA LYS A 762 -1.36 27.05 1.22
C LYS A 762 0.05 26.55 0.93
N LEU A 763 0.25 25.79 -0.16
CA LEU A 763 1.56 25.32 -0.61
C LEU A 763 2.45 26.48 -1.09
N LYS A 764 1.85 27.44 -1.80
CA LYS A 764 2.52 28.69 -2.21
C LYS A 764 2.89 29.52 -0.98
N ALA A 765 1.97 29.70 -0.03
CA ALA A 765 2.22 30.44 1.22
C ALA A 765 3.36 29.81 2.05
N GLN A 766 3.40 28.48 2.18
CA GLN A 766 4.50 27.78 2.85
C GLN A 766 5.85 28.00 2.16
N THR A 767 5.87 27.96 0.83
CA THR A 767 7.09 28.18 0.04
C THR A 767 7.61 29.62 0.20
N THR A 768 6.70 30.60 0.20
CA THR A 768 7.05 32.00 0.46
C THR A 768 7.61 32.18 1.88
N ALA A 769 6.95 31.63 2.89
CA ALA A 769 7.38 31.71 4.29
C ALA A 769 8.74 31.01 4.54
N PHE A 770 9.02 29.92 3.81
CA PHE A 770 10.33 29.25 3.86
C PHE A 770 11.45 30.14 3.31
N ASN A 771 11.21 30.77 2.15
CA ASN A 771 12.19 31.65 1.50
C ASN A 771 12.45 32.91 2.33
N GLN A 772 11.41 33.49 2.93
CA GLN A 772 11.53 34.63 3.85
C GLN A 772 12.27 34.23 5.14
N GLY A 773 11.91 33.11 5.77
CA GLY A 773 12.57 32.63 6.99
C GLY A 773 14.04 32.23 6.80
N LYS A 774 14.42 31.81 5.59
CA LYS A 774 15.83 31.60 5.21
C LYS A 774 16.61 32.92 5.13
N ALA A 775 15.97 34.02 4.71
CA ALA A 775 16.59 35.34 4.63
C ALA A 775 16.71 36.02 6.00
N THR A 776 15.71 35.92 6.87
CA THR A 776 15.67 36.58 8.19
C THR A 776 16.17 35.72 9.35
N ARG A 777 16.56 34.46 9.11
CA ARG A 777 16.92 33.44 10.12
C ARG A 777 15.82 33.14 11.15
N ASN A 778 14.57 33.54 10.88
CA ASN A 778 13.41 33.26 11.73
C ASN A 778 12.44 32.32 11.01
N MET A 779 12.20 31.13 11.58
CA MET A 779 11.44 30.05 10.94
C MET A 779 10.01 29.89 11.49
N THR A 780 9.53 30.82 12.32
CA THR A 780 8.23 30.73 12.99
C THR A 780 7.05 30.71 12.01
N GLU A 781 7.03 31.62 11.03
CA GLU A 781 5.97 31.68 10.01
C GLU A 781 5.94 30.42 9.13
N TYR A 782 7.11 29.90 8.74
CA TYR A 782 7.19 28.65 8.00
C TYR A 782 6.59 27.48 8.78
N LYS A 783 6.87 27.37 10.09
CA LYS A 783 6.29 26.32 10.95
C LYS A 783 4.77 26.43 11.00
N GLN A 784 4.22 27.63 11.13
CA GLN A 784 2.77 27.86 11.13
C GLN A 784 2.12 27.52 9.77
N CYS A 785 2.69 27.98 8.66
CA CYS A 785 2.20 27.65 7.32
C CYS A 785 2.30 26.15 7.02
N SER A 786 3.38 25.48 7.46
CA SER A 786 3.57 24.04 7.30
C SER A 786 2.54 23.22 8.10
N TYR A 787 2.22 23.65 9.32
CA TYR A 787 1.16 23.02 10.12
C TYR A 787 -0.22 23.19 9.48
N SER A 788 -0.56 24.41 9.05
CA SER A 788 -1.81 24.72 8.35
C SER A 788 -1.98 23.90 7.06
N LEU A 789 -0.90 23.74 6.28
CA LEU A 789 -0.90 22.93 5.06
C LEU A 789 -1.11 21.44 5.37
N ARG A 790 -0.43 20.87 6.36
CA ARG A 790 -0.60 19.46 6.75
C ARG A 790 -2.02 19.16 7.20
N LYS A 791 -2.64 20.06 8.00
CA LYS A 791 -4.04 19.95 8.43
C LYS A 791 -4.99 19.96 7.24
N ALA A 792 -4.80 20.89 6.32
CA ALA A 792 -5.62 21.01 5.11
C ALA A 792 -5.49 19.77 4.20
N ILE A 793 -4.27 19.25 3.98
CA ILE A 793 -4.06 18.03 3.18
C ILE A 793 -4.74 16.82 3.83
N LYS A 794 -4.66 16.67 5.16
CA LYS A 794 -5.31 15.56 5.88
C LYS A 794 -6.84 15.63 5.71
N GLN A 795 -7.41 16.83 5.82
CA GLN A 795 -8.84 17.07 5.62
C GLN A 795 -9.28 16.79 4.18
N ALA A 796 -8.55 17.28 3.18
CA ALA A 796 -8.87 17.06 1.76
C ALA A 796 -8.81 15.57 1.37
N LYS A 797 -7.84 14.81 1.90
CA LYS A 797 -7.76 13.36 1.71
C LYS A 797 -8.93 12.61 2.33
N ARG A 798 -9.39 13.04 3.51
CA ARG A 798 -10.55 12.46 4.19
C ARG A 798 -11.83 12.73 3.39
N GLN A 799 -12.08 13.98 3.01
CA GLN A 799 -13.23 14.37 2.19
C GLN A 799 -13.27 13.62 0.85
N TYR A 800 -12.13 13.42 0.21
CA TYR A 800 -12.06 12.62 -1.02
C TYR A 800 -12.40 11.14 -0.80
N ARG A 801 -11.90 10.54 0.29
CA ARG A 801 -12.25 9.16 0.67
C ARG A 801 -13.74 9.03 0.94
N ASP A 802 -14.29 9.89 1.79
CA ASP A 802 -15.69 9.88 2.17
C ASP A 802 -16.58 10.03 0.92
N LYS A 803 -16.17 10.88 -0.04
CA LYS A 803 -16.83 11.02 -1.34
C LYS A 803 -16.81 9.72 -2.16
N VAL A 804 -15.66 9.05 -2.30
CA VAL A 804 -15.56 7.79 -3.05
C VAL A 804 -16.33 6.65 -2.38
N GLU A 805 -16.30 6.57 -1.05
CA GLU A 805 -17.09 5.58 -0.29
C GLU A 805 -18.60 5.85 -0.44
N SER A 806 -19.03 7.11 -0.39
CA SER A 806 -20.43 7.49 -0.63
C SER A 806 -20.90 7.14 -2.05
N GLN A 807 -20.01 7.18 -3.04
CA GLN A 807 -20.31 6.77 -4.41
C GLN A 807 -20.56 5.26 -4.51
N ILE A 808 -19.87 4.43 -3.73
CA ILE A 808 -20.00 2.97 -3.76
C ILE A 808 -21.19 2.48 -2.94
N ASN A 809 -21.49 3.15 -1.82
CA ASN A 809 -22.55 2.75 -0.90
C ASN A 809 -23.95 3.33 -1.24
N GLY A 810 -24.05 4.17 -2.29
CA GLY A 810 -25.31 4.74 -2.74
C GLY A 810 -26.12 3.80 -3.65
N SER A 811 -27.45 3.94 -3.66
CA SER A 811 -28.35 3.27 -4.62
C SER A 811 -28.20 3.80 -6.07
N ASP A 812 -27.38 4.83 -6.28
CA ASP A 812 -27.02 5.34 -7.60
C ASP A 812 -25.96 4.43 -8.26
N THR A 813 -26.45 3.49 -9.07
CA THR A 813 -25.61 2.58 -9.88
C THR A 813 -24.60 3.32 -10.75
N ARG A 814 -24.87 4.56 -11.17
CA ARG A 814 -23.93 5.37 -11.96
C ARG A 814 -22.80 5.91 -11.09
N GLY A 815 -23.12 6.44 -9.90
CA GLY A 815 -22.15 6.83 -8.88
C GLY A 815 -21.27 5.66 -8.45
N MET A 816 -21.87 4.49 -8.22
CA MET A 816 -21.17 3.26 -7.86
C MET A 816 -20.20 2.82 -8.96
N TRP A 817 -20.65 2.84 -10.22
CA TRP A 817 -19.80 2.48 -11.35
C TRP A 817 -18.66 3.50 -11.58
N GLN A 818 -18.89 4.79 -11.31
CA GLN A 818 -17.83 5.80 -11.31
C GLN A 818 -16.82 5.58 -10.18
N GLY A 819 -17.28 5.25 -8.98
CA GLY A 819 -16.43 4.87 -7.84
C GLY A 819 -15.58 3.64 -8.16
N LEU A 820 -16.20 2.58 -8.69
CA LEU A 820 -15.52 1.37 -9.15
C LEU A 820 -14.49 1.66 -10.24
N GLN A 821 -14.84 2.45 -11.27
CA GLN A 821 -13.89 2.85 -12.31
C GLN A 821 -12.70 3.64 -11.73
N SER A 822 -12.95 4.52 -10.76
CA SER A 822 -11.90 5.30 -10.12
C SER A 822 -10.96 4.46 -9.24
N ASN A 823 -11.47 3.40 -8.60
CA ASN A 823 -10.69 2.49 -7.76
C ASN A 823 -9.96 1.41 -8.57
N THR A 824 -10.56 0.94 -9.65
CA THR A 824 -10.00 -0.13 -10.51
C THR A 824 -9.22 0.41 -11.70
N ASP A 825 -9.25 1.73 -11.92
CA ASP A 825 -8.68 2.44 -13.06
C ASP A 825 -9.14 1.84 -14.42
N TYR A 826 -10.38 1.32 -14.46
CA TYR A 826 -10.99 0.72 -15.64
C TYR A 826 -11.25 1.81 -16.71
N LYS A 827 -10.21 2.15 -17.47
CA LYS A 827 -10.35 2.89 -18.73
C LYS A 827 -10.84 1.91 -19.80
N LYS A 828 -12.07 2.10 -20.29
CA LYS A 828 -12.55 1.43 -21.50
C LYS A 828 -11.53 1.74 -22.60
N LYS A 829 -10.82 0.73 -23.13
CA LYS A 829 -9.91 0.92 -24.27
C LYS A 829 -10.72 1.58 -25.39
N THR A 830 -10.50 2.87 -25.62
CA THR A 830 -10.95 3.54 -26.83
C THR A 830 -10.14 2.93 -27.95
N SER A 831 -10.76 2.00 -28.67
CA SER A 831 -10.19 1.56 -29.93
C SER A 831 -10.08 2.77 -30.85
N PRO A 832 -8.96 2.95 -31.55
CA PRO A 832 -8.86 3.98 -32.57
C PRO A 832 -9.98 3.71 -33.57
N VAL A 833 -10.88 4.68 -33.71
CA VAL A 833 -11.87 4.68 -34.79
C VAL A 833 -11.06 4.73 -36.07
N MET A 834 -11.14 3.69 -36.89
CA MET A 834 -10.53 3.69 -38.21
C MET A 834 -11.24 4.76 -39.04
N ASP A 835 -10.57 5.89 -39.23
CA ASP A 835 -11.08 7.10 -39.87
C ASP A 835 -10.97 7.05 -41.41
N HIS A 836 -11.38 5.94 -42.03
CA HIS A 836 -11.12 5.73 -43.47
C HIS A 836 -12.33 5.37 -44.34
N ASP A 837 -13.54 5.22 -43.79
CA ASP A 837 -14.74 4.99 -44.62
C ASP A 837 -15.70 6.19 -44.54
N VAL A 838 -15.61 7.09 -45.52
CA VAL A 838 -16.46 8.29 -45.67
C VAL A 838 -17.94 7.92 -45.78
N LEU A 839 -18.26 6.71 -46.27
CA LEU A 839 -19.63 6.22 -46.43
C LEU A 839 -20.18 5.51 -45.18
N LEU A 840 -19.38 5.36 -44.12
CA LEU A 840 -19.80 4.69 -42.89
C LEU A 840 -21.00 5.38 -42.21
N PRO A 841 -21.10 6.72 -42.12
CA PRO A 841 -22.27 7.39 -41.56
C PRO A 841 -23.57 7.03 -42.29
N ASP A 842 -23.58 7.02 -43.63
CA ASP A 842 -24.77 6.67 -44.42
C ASP A 842 -25.13 5.18 -44.31
N LYS A 843 -24.14 4.27 -44.31
CA LYS A 843 -24.36 2.85 -44.04
C LYS A 843 -25.00 2.62 -42.67
N LEU A 844 -24.52 3.33 -41.64
CA LEU A 844 -25.07 3.28 -40.30
C LEU A 844 -26.45 3.91 -40.21
N ASN A 845 -26.71 5.03 -40.91
CA ASN A 845 -28.02 5.69 -40.87
C ASN A 845 -29.09 4.79 -41.48
N ASN A 846 -28.81 4.18 -42.63
CA ASN A 846 -29.67 3.18 -43.26
C ASN A 846 -29.85 1.93 -42.38
N PHE A 847 -28.77 1.45 -41.74
CA PHE A 847 -28.85 0.29 -40.85
C PHE A 847 -29.71 0.57 -39.61
N PHE A 848 -29.59 1.73 -38.97
CA PHE A 848 -30.41 2.09 -37.81
C PHE A 848 -31.87 2.35 -38.18
N GLY A 849 -32.14 2.89 -39.38
CA GLY A 849 -33.49 3.13 -39.91
C GLY A 849 -34.17 1.93 -40.58
N ARG A 850 -33.54 0.75 -40.64
CA ARG A 850 -34.02 -0.44 -41.39
C ARG A 850 -35.40 -0.98 -40.98
N PHE A 851 -35.94 -0.52 -39.85
CA PHE A 851 -37.23 -0.95 -39.32
C PHE A 851 -38.41 -0.09 -39.82
N GLU A 852 -38.13 0.94 -40.61
CA GLU A 852 -39.17 1.72 -41.27
C GLU A 852 -39.92 0.85 -42.29
N GLY A 853 -41.23 0.68 -42.11
CA GLY A 853 -42.06 -0.14 -42.98
C GLY A 853 -42.24 0.47 -44.38
N LYS A 854 -42.26 -0.35 -45.43
CA LYS A 854 -42.56 0.07 -46.82
C LYS A 854 -44.02 0.53 -47.05
N THR A 855 -44.83 0.62 -46.00
CA THR A 855 -46.29 0.76 -46.07
C THR A 855 -46.82 1.81 -45.09
N VAL A 856 -46.23 3.01 -45.09
CA VAL A 856 -46.88 4.20 -44.53
C VAL A 856 -47.06 5.19 -45.69
N PRO A 857 -48.30 5.57 -46.05
CA PRO A 857 -48.53 6.52 -47.13
C PRO A 857 -47.88 7.86 -46.79
N THR A 858 -47.06 8.37 -47.71
CA THR A 858 -46.71 9.78 -47.85
C THR A 858 -47.97 10.57 -48.23
N THR A 859 -48.83 10.82 -47.25
CA THR A 859 -49.90 11.81 -47.37
C THR A 859 -49.94 12.61 -46.08
N TRP A 860 -49.36 13.81 -46.15
CA TRP A 860 -49.57 14.88 -45.19
C TRP A 860 -51.08 15.19 -45.08
N PRO A 861 -51.68 15.22 -43.88
CA PRO A 861 -52.87 16.03 -43.68
C PRO A 861 -52.45 17.49 -43.56
N ALA A 862 -53.14 18.31 -44.34
CA ALA A 862 -53.04 19.75 -44.41
C ALA A 862 -53.05 20.46 -43.04
N THR A 863 -52.38 21.61 -43.02
CA THR A 863 -52.59 22.78 -42.12
C THR A 863 -53.48 22.52 -40.90
N LYS A 864 -52.87 22.38 -39.73
CA LYS A 864 -53.61 22.35 -38.45
C LYS A 864 -53.50 23.69 -37.73
N PRO A 865 -54.62 24.21 -37.19
CA PRO A 865 -54.73 25.57 -36.67
C PRO A 865 -53.91 25.77 -35.41
N CYS A 866 -53.25 26.93 -35.38
CA CYS A 866 -52.19 27.31 -34.46
C CYS A 866 -52.71 27.86 -33.14
N GLY A 867 -52.33 27.20 -32.05
CA GLY A 867 -52.04 27.88 -30.78
C GLY A 867 -50.52 27.97 -30.61
N LEU A 868 -49.96 29.17 -30.54
CA LEU A 868 -48.53 29.38 -30.22
C LEU A 868 -48.32 29.28 -28.71
N SER A 869 -48.42 28.07 -28.20
CA SER A 869 -48.03 27.74 -26.84
C SER A 869 -47.36 26.39 -26.86
N PHE A 870 -46.18 26.27 -26.25
CA PHE A 870 -45.47 25.01 -25.98
C PHE A 870 -46.21 24.19 -24.90
N THR A 871 -47.53 24.06 -25.02
CA THR A 871 -48.38 23.31 -24.11
C THR A 871 -48.80 22.00 -24.77
N ALA A 872 -48.86 20.95 -23.95
CA ALA A 872 -49.36 19.63 -24.37
C ALA A 872 -50.76 19.69 -25.03
N ALA A 873 -51.51 20.77 -24.79
CA ALA A 873 -52.83 21.03 -25.35
C ALA A 873 -52.85 21.14 -26.90
N ASN A 874 -51.78 21.65 -27.54
CA ASN A 874 -51.74 21.82 -28.99
C ASN A 874 -51.28 20.57 -29.76
N SER A 875 -50.87 19.51 -29.04
CA SER A 875 -50.53 18.19 -29.60
C SER A 875 -49.48 18.16 -30.74
N ALA A 876 -48.69 19.22 -30.93
CA ALA A 876 -47.71 19.36 -32.01
C ALA A 876 -46.30 19.64 -31.46
N VAL A 877 -45.29 19.00 -32.06
CA VAL A 877 -43.87 19.13 -31.73
C VAL A 877 -43.11 19.72 -32.92
N PRO A 878 -42.38 20.84 -32.74
CA PRO A 878 -41.53 21.40 -33.80
C PRO A 878 -40.54 20.38 -34.34
N THR A 879 -40.37 20.36 -35.65
CA THR A 879 -39.44 19.49 -36.37
C THR A 879 -37.99 19.67 -35.91
N CYS A 880 -37.58 20.91 -35.59
CA CYS A 880 -36.25 21.21 -35.07
C CYS A 880 -35.96 20.55 -33.71
N PHE A 881 -37.00 20.30 -32.91
CA PHE A 881 -36.91 19.59 -31.62
C PHE A 881 -36.98 18.06 -31.79
N LYS A 882 -37.61 17.58 -32.87
CA LYS A 882 -37.64 16.16 -33.27
C LYS A 882 -36.33 15.69 -33.90
N ARG A 883 -35.51 16.60 -34.41
CA ARG A 883 -34.23 16.29 -35.09
C ARG A 883 -33.24 15.64 -34.11
N ALA A 884 -32.72 14.47 -34.48
CA ALA A 884 -31.74 13.72 -33.69
C ALA A 884 -30.43 13.51 -34.45
N THR A 885 -29.31 13.82 -33.79
CA THR A 885 -27.97 13.42 -34.26
C THR A 885 -27.55 12.13 -33.55
N ILE A 886 -27.43 11.04 -34.29
CA ILE A 886 -26.97 9.75 -33.79
C ILE A 886 -25.45 9.73 -33.74
N VAL A 887 -24.91 9.49 -32.55
CA VAL A 887 -23.49 9.21 -32.33
C VAL A 887 -23.32 7.71 -32.08
N PRO A 888 -22.73 6.96 -33.02
CA PRO A 888 -22.60 5.51 -32.88
C PRO A 888 -21.51 5.16 -31.87
N VAL A 889 -21.85 4.33 -30.88
CA VAL A 889 -20.92 3.91 -29.83
C VAL A 889 -20.61 2.41 -29.96
N PRO A 890 -19.34 2.00 -30.08
CA PRO A 890 -18.97 0.58 -30.14
C PRO A 890 -19.39 -0.20 -28.87
N LYS A 891 -20.07 -1.34 -29.07
CA LYS A 891 -20.43 -2.32 -28.04
C LYS A 891 -19.20 -3.09 -27.56
N LYS A 892 -18.26 -3.37 -28.46
CA LYS A 892 -17.02 -4.13 -28.22
C LYS A 892 -15.80 -3.41 -28.77
N ALA A 893 -14.60 -3.78 -28.30
CA ALA A 893 -13.36 -3.11 -28.68
C ALA A 893 -13.02 -3.26 -30.17
N LYS A 894 -13.22 -4.44 -30.78
CA LYS A 894 -13.02 -4.63 -32.22
C LYS A 894 -14.38 -4.73 -32.90
N VAL A 895 -14.78 -3.66 -33.59
CA VAL A 895 -16.00 -3.64 -34.41
C VAL A 895 -15.77 -4.54 -35.62
N THR A 896 -16.64 -5.54 -35.81
CA THR A 896 -16.61 -6.45 -36.96
C THR A 896 -17.83 -6.26 -37.87
N GLU A 897 -18.94 -5.77 -37.33
CA GLU A 897 -20.21 -5.61 -38.05
C GLU A 897 -20.97 -4.33 -37.62
N LEU A 898 -21.93 -3.87 -38.43
CA LEU A 898 -22.71 -2.65 -38.13
C LEU A 898 -23.54 -2.78 -36.84
N ASN A 899 -23.95 -4.00 -36.47
CA ASN A 899 -24.69 -4.28 -35.23
C ASN A 899 -23.84 -4.09 -33.96
N ASP A 900 -22.51 -3.97 -34.09
CA ASP A 900 -21.62 -3.67 -32.98
C ASP A 900 -21.70 -2.21 -32.54
N TYR A 901 -22.47 -1.34 -33.23
CA TYR A 901 -22.70 0.04 -32.81
C TYR A 901 -24.02 0.20 -32.07
N ARG A 902 -24.02 1.04 -31.01
CA ARG A 902 -25.22 1.54 -30.35
C ARG A 902 -25.59 2.90 -30.95
N PRO A 903 -26.82 3.11 -31.45
CA PRO A 903 -27.26 4.41 -31.95
C PRO A 903 -27.66 5.33 -30.79
N VAL A 904 -26.73 6.16 -30.29
CA VAL A 904 -27.07 7.13 -29.22
C VAL A 904 -27.58 8.43 -29.85
N ALA A 905 -28.86 8.70 -29.70
CA ALA A 905 -29.53 9.90 -30.19
C ALA A 905 -29.27 11.12 -29.29
N LEU A 906 -28.81 12.21 -29.91
CA LEU A 906 -28.67 13.52 -29.29
C LEU A 906 -29.77 14.44 -29.83
N THR A 907 -30.76 14.72 -29.00
CA THR A 907 -31.77 15.77 -29.21
C THR A 907 -31.30 17.11 -28.63
N SER A 908 -31.98 18.20 -29.00
CA SER A 908 -31.70 19.55 -28.50
C SER A 908 -31.84 19.62 -26.97
N VAL A 909 -31.09 20.53 -26.34
CA VAL A 909 -31.14 20.72 -24.88
C VAL A 909 -32.54 21.13 -24.44
N ILE A 910 -33.20 22.00 -25.22
CA ILE A 910 -34.57 22.46 -24.98
C ILE A 910 -35.54 21.27 -25.01
N MET A 911 -35.43 20.39 -26.01
CA MET A 911 -36.28 19.20 -26.07
C MET A 911 -36.06 18.27 -24.88
N LYS A 912 -34.81 18.07 -24.43
CA LYS A 912 -34.53 17.25 -23.23
C LYS A 912 -35.14 17.83 -21.97
N CYS A 913 -35.17 19.16 -21.82
CA CYS A 913 -35.86 19.82 -20.72
C CYS A 913 -37.37 19.58 -20.80
N PHE A 914 -37.96 19.74 -21.98
CA PHE A 914 -39.38 19.51 -22.21
C PHE A 914 -39.78 18.04 -21.98
N GLU A 915 -39.00 17.09 -22.50
CA GLU A 915 -39.19 15.66 -22.27
C GLU A 915 -39.18 15.31 -20.77
N ARG A 916 -38.38 15.99 -19.94
CA ARG A 916 -38.37 15.77 -18.47
C ARG A 916 -39.68 16.24 -17.83
N LEU A 917 -40.21 17.38 -18.25
CA LEU A 917 -41.50 17.89 -17.79
C LEU A 917 -42.63 16.95 -18.20
N VAL A 918 -42.67 16.56 -19.48
CA VAL A 918 -43.65 15.60 -20.01
C VAL A 918 -43.52 14.25 -19.30
N LYS A 919 -42.30 13.76 -19.08
CA LYS A 919 -42.06 12.52 -18.34
C LYS A 919 -42.63 12.59 -16.92
N HIS A 920 -42.44 13.70 -16.22
CA HIS A 920 -42.99 13.89 -14.88
C HIS A 920 -44.51 13.84 -14.90
N HIS A 921 -45.15 14.50 -15.87
CA HIS A 921 -46.60 14.48 -16.02
C HIS A 921 -47.14 13.08 -16.37
N ILE A 922 -46.54 12.38 -17.35
CA ILE A 922 -46.94 11.01 -17.72
C ILE A 922 -46.76 10.05 -16.54
N THR A 923 -45.68 10.17 -15.77
CA THR A 923 -45.44 9.30 -14.61
C THR A 923 -46.43 9.54 -13.48
N PHE A 924 -46.90 10.78 -13.31
CA PHE A 924 -47.92 11.12 -12.30
C PHE A 924 -49.31 10.61 -12.68
N THR A 925 -49.65 10.59 -13.98
CA THR A 925 -50.96 10.15 -14.47
C THR A 925 -51.08 8.63 -14.59
N LEU A 926 -50.00 7.92 -14.91
CA LEU A 926 -50.01 6.47 -15.03
C LEU A 926 -50.18 5.79 -13.65
N PRO A 927 -51.00 4.75 -13.52
CA PRO A 927 -51.14 4.01 -12.26
C PRO A 927 -49.81 3.34 -11.82
N ASP A 928 -49.57 3.25 -10.50
CA ASP A 928 -48.37 2.65 -9.89
C ASP A 928 -48.08 1.20 -10.34
N THR A 929 -49.09 0.53 -10.89
CA THR A 929 -49.07 -0.85 -11.38
C THR A 929 -48.69 -0.96 -12.86
N LEU A 930 -47.66 -0.23 -13.30
CA LEU A 930 -46.83 -0.74 -14.41
C LEU A 930 -46.29 -2.12 -14.00
N VAL A 931 -46.52 -3.12 -14.86
CA VAL A 931 -46.29 -4.57 -14.65
C VAL A 931 -45.27 -4.84 -13.53
N PRO A 932 -45.67 -5.50 -12.42
CA PRO A 932 -44.79 -5.72 -11.26
C PRO A 932 -43.46 -6.42 -11.59
N LEU A 933 -43.43 -7.13 -12.73
CA LEU A 933 -42.31 -7.90 -13.25
C LEU A 933 -41.49 -7.17 -14.34
N GLN A 934 -41.72 -5.86 -14.55
CA GLN A 934 -40.87 -5.03 -15.39
C GLN A 934 -39.70 -4.48 -14.55
N PHE A 935 -38.48 -4.97 -14.80
CA PHE A 935 -37.29 -4.58 -14.03
C PHE A 935 -36.47 -3.49 -14.73
N ALA A 936 -36.44 -3.49 -16.07
CA ALA A 936 -35.72 -2.50 -16.86
C ALA A 936 -36.35 -1.10 -16.76
N TYR A 937 -35.51 -0.07 -16.70
CA TYR A 937 -35.89 1.36 -16.69
C TYR A 937 -36.81 1.82 -15.55
N ARG A 938 -36.91 1.04 -14.46
CA ARG A 938 -37.58 1.44 -13.23
C ARG A 938 -36.57 1.97 -12.19
N PRO A 939 -36.94 3.01 -11.42
CA PRO A 939 -36.14 3.41 -10.27
C PRO A 939 -36.08 2.25 -9.25
N ASN A 940 -34.93 2.10 -8.59
CA ASN A 940 -34.70 1.08 -7.55
C ASN A 940 -34.92 -0.37 -8.00
N ARG A 941 -34.75 -0.66 -9.29
CA ARG A 941 -34.73 -2.03 -9.84
C ARG A 941 -33.48 -2.20 -10.69
N SER A 942 -32.89 -3.40 -10.62
CA SER A 942 -31.69 -3.81 -11.33
C SER A 942 -31.94 -5.12 -12.07
N THR A 943 -30.98 -5.51 -12.93
CA THR A 943 -30.97 -6.85 -13.51
C THR A 943 -30.83 -7.94 -12.45
N ASP A 944 -30.21 -7.63 -11.31
CA ASP A 944 -30.09 -8.58 -10.19
C ASP A 944 -31.45 -8.82 -9.55
N ASP A 945 -32.32 -7.81 -9.45
CA ASP A 945 -33.69 -7.98 -8.97
C ASP A 945 -34.54 -8.88 -9.90
N ALA A 946 -34.25 -8.86 -11.21
CA ALA A 946 -34.89 -9.75 -12.17
C ALA A 946 -34.44 -11.21 -12.01
N ILE A 947 -33.18 -11.43 -11.65
CA ILE A 947 -32.59 -12.76 -11.40
C ILE A 947 -32.98 -13.29 -10.02
N THR A 948 -33.05 -12.40 -9.02
CA THR A 948 -33.37 -12.72 -7.61
C THR A 948 -34.89 -12.78 -7.39
N LEU A 949 -35.62 -13.33 -8.37
CA LEU A 949 -37.06 -13.39 -8.32
C LEU A 949 -37.48 -14.37 -7.21
N HIS A 950 -37.76 -13.79 -6.04
CA HIS A 950 -38.05 -14.46 -4.77
C HIS A 950 -39.18 -15.52 -4.90
N THR A 951 -40.03 -15.38 -5.92
CA THR A 951 -41.11 -16.31 -6.27
C THR A 951 -40.62 -17.63 -6.86
N ALA A 952 -39.51 -17.65 -7.61
CA ALA A 952 -38.95 -18.88 -8.16
C ALA A 952 -38.32 -19.76 -7.07
N LEU A 953 -37.62 -19.12 -6.12
CA LEU A 953 -36.98 -19.80 -4.98
C LEU A 953 -38.02 -20.38 -4.01
N THR A 954 -39.05 -19.62 -3.67
CA THR A 954 -40.15 -20.09 -2.79
C THR A 954 -40.99 -21.21 -3.41
N HIS A 955 -41.06 -21.30 -4.75
CA HIS A 955 -41.71 -22.43 -5.42
C HIS A 955 -40.86 -23.69 -5.44
N LEU A 956 -39.53 -23.58 -5.49
CA LEU A 956 -38.58 -24.71 -5.43
C LEU A 956 -38.50 -25.35 -4.04
N ASP A 957 -38.90 -24.65 -2.99
CA ASP A 957 -38.96 -25.19 -1.62
C ASP A 957 -40.14 -26.17 -1.41
N LYS A 958 -41.11 -26.24 -2.33
CA LYS A 958 -42.22 -27.22 -2.27
C LYS A 958 -41.86 -28.49 -3.04
N ARG A 959 -41.97 -29.67 -2.42
CA ARG A 959 -41.74 -30.96 -3.10
C ARG A 959 -42.72 -31.15 -4.28
N ASN A 960 -42.24 -31.68 -5.41
CA ASN A 960 -42.97 -31.93 -6.67
C ASN A 960 -43.39 -30.73 -7.54
N THR A 961 -42.76 -29.56 -7.37
CA THR A 961 -42.93 -28.42 -8.30
C THR A 961 -41.75 -28.30 -9.26
N TYR A 962 -41.96 -27.70 -10.43
CA TYR A 962 -40.89 -27.33 -11.36
C TYR A 962 -41.15 -25.91 -11.88
N VAL A 963 -40.07 -25.13 -12.05
CA VAL A 963 -40.12 -23.78 -12.61
C VAL A 963 -39.52 -23.83 -14.01
N ARG A 964 -40.24 -23.33 -15.02
CA ARG A 964 -39.70 -23.10 -16.37
C ARG A 964 -39.50 -21.61 -16.56
N MET A 965 -38.24 -21.20 -16.76
CA MET A 965 -37.89 -19.82 -17.08
C MET A 965 -37.62 -19.70 -18.58
N LEU A 966 -38.28 -18.74 -19.23
CA LEU A 966 -38.05 -18.40 -20.63
C LEU A 966 -37.46 -17.00 -20.69
N PHE A 967 -36.20 -16.90 -21.11
CA PHE A 967 -35.52 -15.63 -21.38
C PHE A 967 -35.69 -15.28 -22.86
N ILE A 968 -36.28 -14.12 -23.14
CA ILE A 968 -36.50 -13.63 -24.50
C ILE A 968 -35.69 -12.34 -24.67
N ASP A 969 -34.67 -12.37 -25.52
CA ASP A 969 -33.87 -11.20 -25.89
C ASP A 969 -34.49 -10.51 -27.13
N TYR A 970 -35.00 -9.31 -26.96
CA TYR A 970 -35.60 -8.53 -28.05
C TYR A 970 -34.53 -7.74 -28.81
N SER A 971 -34.24 -8.17 -30.04
CA SER A 971 -33.32 -7.45 -30.90
C SER A 971 -33.84 -6.04 -31.24
N SER A 972 -33.03 -5.00 -30.99
CA SER A 972 -33.32 -3.61 -31.39
C SER A 972 -34.62 -3.01 -30.84
N ALA A 973 -34.93 -3.33 -29.57
CA ALA A 973 -36.20 -3.03 -28.90
C ALA A 973 -36.75 -1.59 -29.05
N PHE A 974 -35.90 -0.55 -28.96
CA PHE A 974 -36.33 0.84 -29.16
C PHE A 974 -36.71 1.15 -30.61
N ASN A 975 -35.98 0.59 -31.57
CA ASN A 975 -36.17 0.87 -33.00
C ASN A 975 -37.44 0.19 -33.56
N THR A 976 -37.95 -0.83 -32.86
CA THR A 976 -39.13 -1.62 -33.26
C THR A 976 -40.44 -1.13 -32.64
N ILE A 977 -40.42 -0.08 -31.82
CA ILE A 977 -41.65 0.50 -31.26
C ILE A 977 -42.52 1.04 -32.40
N VAL A 978 -43.79 0.62 -32.46
CA VAL A 978 -44.75 1.12 -33.45
C VAL A 978 -45.61 2.21 -32.78
N PRO A 979 -45.44 3.51 -33.09
CA PRO A 979 -46.09 4.59 -32.35
C PRO A 979 -47.62 4.49 -32.32
N SER A 980 -48.25 4.09 -33.44
CA SER A 980 -49.71 3.92 -33.50
C SER A 980 -50.25 2.87 -32.53
N LYS A 981 -49.50 1.79 -32.28
CA LYS A 981 -49.89 0.77 -31.29
C LYS A 981 -49.58 1.19 -29.86
N LEU A 982 -48.50 1.94 -29.65
CA LEU A 982 -48.13 2.47 -28.34
C LEU A 982 -49.18 3.44 -27.82
N VAL A 983 -49.65 4.36 -28.67
CA VAL A 983 -50.63 5.39 -28.26
C VAL A 983 -51.96 4.77 -27.86
N ILE A 984 -52.46 3.77 -28.59
CA ILE A 984 -53.68 3.02 -28.19
C ILE A 984 -53.49 2.43 -26.78
N LYS A 985 -52.31 1.89 -26.47
CA LYS A 985 -52.05 1.29 -25.16
C LYS A 985 -51.98 2.34 -24.05
N VAL A 986 -51.30 3.45 -24.30
CA VAL A 986 -51.15 4.54 -23.33
C VAL A 986 -52.49 5.24 -23.07
N ASP A 987 -53.35 5.35 -24.08
CA ASP A 987 -54.75 5.78 -23.96
C ASP A 987 -55.55 4.83 -23.05
N THR A 988 -55.44 3.50 -23.25
CA THR A 988 -56.08 2.51 -22.35
C THR A 988 -55.56 2.55 -20.90
N LEU A 989 -54.38 3.13 -20.66
CA LEU A 989 -53.80 3.30 -19.33
C LEU A 989 -54.25 4.60 -18.64
N GLY A 990 -55.10 5.40 -19.29
CA GLY A 990 -55.70 6.61 -18.73
C GLY A 990 -54.95 7.92 -19.03
N LEU A 991 -54.07 7.93 -20.04
CA LEU A 991 -53.40 9.16 -20.45
C LEU A 991 -54.33 10.05 -21.29
N ASP A 992 -54.27 11.36 -21.06
CA ASP A 992 -55.09 12.34 -21.77
C ASP A 992 -54.89 12.29 -23.31
N PRO A 993 -55.97 12.37 -24.12
CA PRO A 993 -55.89 12.32 -25.58
C PRO A 993 -54.96 13.36 -26.22
N ALA A 994 -54.84 14.56 -25.65
CA ALA A 994 -53.92 15.58 -26.19
C ALA A 994 -52.45 15.16 -25.99
N LEU A 995 -52.15 14.55 -24.84
CA LEU A 995 -50.82 14.04 -24.54
C LEU A 995 -50.48 12.78 -25.36
N CYS A 996 -51.47 11.92 -25.60
CA CYS A 996 -51.38 10.79 -26.53
C CYS A 996 -51.03 11.25 -27.96
N ASN A 997 -51.71 12.28 -28.46
CA ASN A 997 -51.42 12.87 -29.77
C ASN A 997 -50.05 13.56 -29.81
N TRP A 998 -49.65 14.22 -28.72
CA TRP A 998 -48.32 14.80 -28.59
C TRP A 998 -47.22 13.72 -28.65
N VAL A 999 -47.40 12.58 -27.95
CA VAL A 999 -46.47 11.44 -28.02
C VAL A 999 -46.43 10.84 -29.43
N LEU A 1000 -47.57 10.78 -30.12
CA LEU A 1000 -47.63 10.33 -31.51
C LEU A 1000 -46.82 11.25 -32.44
N ASP A 1001 -47.01 12.56 -32.33
CA ASP A 1001 -46.29 13.54 -33.14
C ASP A 1001 -44.80 13.60 -32.80
N PHE A 1002 -44.45 13.42 -31.52
CA PHE A 1002 -43.06 13.32 -31.08
C PHE A 1002 -42.33 12.13 -31.74
N LEU A 1003 -43.00 10.98 -31.89
CA LEU A 1003 -42.40 9.75 -32.41
C LEU A 1003 -42.46 9.62 -33.95
N THR A 1004 -43.32 10.39 -34.63
CA THR A 1004 -43.48 10.36 -36.09
C THR A 1004 -42.83 11.55 -36.79
N GLY A 1005 -42.50 11.41 -38.08
CA GLY A 1005 -41.89 12.48 -38.88
C GLY A 1005 -40.53 12.97 -38.35
N ARG A 1006 -39.74 12.11 -37.71
CA ARG A 1006 -38.50 12.50 -37.01
C ARG A 1006 -37.29 12.53 -37.96
N PRO A 1007 -36.59 13.66 -38.14
CA PRO A 1007 -35.35 13.70 -38.91
C PRO A 1007 -34.17 13.12 -38.12
N GLN A 1008 -33.42 12.21 -38.73
CA GLN A 1008 -32.25 11.56 -38.15
C GLN A 1008 -31.02 11.69 -39.06
N VAL A 1009 -29.88 12.06 -38.46
CA VAL A 1009 -28.55 12.02 -39.10
C VAL A 1009 -27.56 11.26 -38.23
N VAL A 1010 -26.63 10.52 -38.81
CA VAL A 1010 -25.52 9.86 -38.10
C VAL A 1010 -24.25 10.70 -38.26
N ARG A 1011 -23.54 10.93 -37.15
CA ARG A 1011 -22.25 11.63 -37.13
C ARG A 1011 -21.13 10.72 -36.64
N VAL A 1012 -20.11 10.51 -37.48
CA VAL A 1012 -18.88 9.78 -37.13
C VAL A 1012 -17.68 10.70 -37.38
N GLY A 1013 -16.99 11.10 -36.32
CA GLY A 1013 -15.93 12.10 -36.42
C GLY A 1013 -16.46 13.42 -36.99
N ASN A 1014 -15.90 13.85 -38.12
CA ASN A 1014 -16.29 15.05 -38.85
C ASN A 1014 -17.33 14.79 -39.96
N ASN A 1015 -17.65 13.52 -40.25
CA ASN A 1015 -18.56 13.16 -41.33
C ASN A 1015 -20.00 13.02 -40.81
N ILE A 1016 -20.97 13.51 -41.58
CA ILE A 1016 -22.41 13.46 -41.27
C ILE A 1016 -23.13 12.79 -42.44
N SER A 1017 -24.07 11.88 -42.15
CA SER A 1017 -24.87 11.21 -43.17
C SER A 1017 -25.95 12.10 -43.78
N THR A 1018 -26.51 11.65 -44.91
CA THR A 1018 -27.78 12.15 -45.42
C THR A 1018 -28.90 12.00 -44.37
N PRO A 1019 -29.86 12.96 -44.28
CA PRO A 1019 -30.96 12.90 -43.33
C PRO A 1019 -31.99 11.83 -43.73
N LEU A 1020 -32.45 11.05 -42.75
CA LEU A 1020 -33.48 10.04 -42.89
C LEU A 1020 -34.68 10.41 -42.00
N ILE A 1021 -35.89 10.39 -42.54
CA ILE A 1021 -37.13 10.60 -41.77
C ILE A 1021 -37.63 9.26 -41.25
N LEU A 1022 -37.90 9.17 -39.94
CA LEU A 1022 -38.38 7.97 -39.28
C LEU A 1022 -39.78 8.19 -38.70
N ASN A 1023 -40.69 7.24 -38.96
CA ASN A 1023 -42.01 7.17 -38.33
C ASN A 1023 -42.13 5.99 -37.36
N THR A 1024 -41.10 5.16 -37.28
CA THR A 1024 -41.04 3.97 -36.43
C THR A 1024 -39.92 4.13 -35.38
N GLY A 1025 -40.12 3.49 -34.22
CA GLY A 1025 -39.16 3.45 -33.12
C GLY A 1025 -39.16 4.68 -32.23
N ALA A 1026 -38.44 4.58 -31.11
CA ALA A 1026 -38.12 5.70 -30.22
C ALA A 1026 -36.60 5.95 -30.21
N PRO A 1027 -36.14 7.21 -30.17
CA PRO A 1027 -34.71 7.54 -30.22
C PRO A 1027 -33.96 7.08 -28.97
N GLN A 1028 -32.99 6.16 -29.12
CA GLN A 1028 -32.24 5.62 -28.00
C GLN A 1028 -31.30 6.67 -27.38
N GLY A 1029 -31.53 7.03 -26.11
CA GLY A 1029 -30.74 8.06 -25.40
C GLY A 1029 -31.52 9.34 -25.07
N CYS A 1030 -32.77 9.44 -25.55
CA CYS A 1030 -33.71 10.48 -25.13
C CYS A 1030 -34.29 10.20 -23.75
N VAL A 1031 -34.82 11.25 -23.10
CA VAL A 1031 -35.31 11.18 -21.70
C VAL A 1031 -36.59 10.37 -21.61
N LEU A 1032 -37.47 10.51 -22.60
CA LEU A 1032 -38.80 9.91 -22.60
C LEU A 1032 -38.83 8.46 -23.13
N SER A 1033 -37.89 8.11 -24.01
CA SER A 1033 -37.87 6.80 -24.70
C SER A 1033 -37.87 5.57 -23.77
N PRO A 1034 -37.13 5.53 -22.65
CA PRO A 1034 -37.19 4.40 -21.70
C PRO A 1034 -38.58 4.19 -21.08
N LEU A 1035 -39.29 5.28 -20.76
CA LEU A 1035 -40.63 5.23 -20.20
C LEU A 1035 -41.62 4.69 -21.26
N LEU A 1036 -41.55 5.24 -22.47
CA LEU A 1036 -42.40 4.80 -23.60
C LEU A 1036 -42.16 3.34 -23.99
N TYR A 1037 -40.92 2.86 -23.91
CA TYR A 1037 -40.62 1.44 -24.10
C TYR A 1037 -41.28 0.57 -23.03
N SER A 1038 -41.24 1.00 -21.76
CA SER A 1038 -41.88 0.26 -20.67
C SER A 1038 -43.40 0.16 -20.83
N CYS A 1039 -44.03 1.12 -21.51
CA CYS A 1039 -45.46 1.14 -21.84
C CYS A 1039 -45.82 0.42 -23.17
N SER A 1040 -44.84 -0.05 -23.94
CA SER A 1040 -45.05 -0.62 -25.28
C SER A 1040 -45.74 -1.99 -25.25
N PRO A 1041 -46.61 -2.34 -26.22
CA PRO A 1041 -47.36 -3.61 -26.25
C PRO A 1041 -46.52 -4.89 -26.23
N MET A 1042 -45.22 -4.82 -26.53
CA MET A 1042 -44.33 -6.01 -26.46
C MET A 1042 -44.17 -6.58 -25.04
N THR A 1043 -44.36 -5.78 -23.99
CA THR A 1043 -44.24 -6.23 -22.59
C THR A 1043 -45.53 -6.84 -22.03
N ALA A 1044 -46.63 -6.84 -22.79
CA ALA A 1044 -47.97 -7.12 -22.26
C ALA A 1044 -48.74 -8.25 -22.99
N TRP A 1045 -48.07 -9.24 -23.61
CA TRP A 1045 -48.76 -10.48 -23.97
C TRP A 1045 -48.90 -11.35 -22.72
N PRO A 1046 -50.12 -11.56 -22.18
CA PRO A 1046 -50.32 -12.56 -21.15
C PRO A 1046 -50.46 -13.90 -21.87
N CYS A 1047 -49.34 -14.59 -22.11
CA CYS A 1047 -49.38 -16.01 -22.46
C CYS A 1047 -49.83 -16.79 -21.22
N THR A 1048 -51.13 -16.75 -20.91
CA THR A 1048 -51.73 -17.62 -19.89
C THR A 1048 -51.90 -19.00 -20.53
N PRO A 1049 -51.21 -20.05 -20.06
CA PRO A 1049 -51.52 -21.40 -20.51
C PRO A 1049 -52.92 -21.81 -19.98
N PRO A 1050 -53.73 -22.53 -20.77
CA PRO A 1050 -55.07 -22.97 -20.34
C PRO A 1050 -55.06 -24.09 -19.28
N THR A 1051 -53.89 -24.44 -18.74
CA THR A 1051 -53.72 -25.42 -17.65
C THR A 1051 -52.76 -24.87 -16.59
N GLN A 1052 -52.90 -25.32 -15.34
CA GLN A 1052 -52.13 -24.88 -14.15
C GLN A 1052 -50.61 -25.17 -14.25
N SER A 1053 -49.94 -24.59 -15.24
CA SER A 1053 -48.49 -24.51 -15.31
C SER A 1053 -48.12 -23.04 -15.24
N ASN A 1054 -47.58 -22.60 -14.09
CA ASN A 1054 -47.17 -21.22 -13.88
C ASN A 1054 -45.85 -20.96 -14.64
N MET A 1055 -45.96 -20.41 -15.84
CA MET A 1055 -44.82 -19.97 -16.65
C MET A 1055 -44.45 -18.55 -16.24
N LEU A 1056 -43.17 -18.31 -15.94
CA LEU A 1056 -42.67 -17.02 -15.45
C LEU A 1056 -41.79 -16.40 -16.53
N HIS A 1057 -42.26 -15.28 -17.11
CA HIS A 1057 -41.57 -14.57 -18.18
C HIS A 1057 -40.74 -13.44 -17.59
N ILE A 1058 -39.43 -13.47 -17.83
CA ILE A 1058 -38.49 -12.41 -17.44
C ILE A 1058 -38.05 -11.71 -18.73
N LEU A 1059 -38.47 -10.46 -18.89
CA LEU A 1059 -38.01 -9.56 -19.95
C LEU A 1059 -36.67 -8.95 -19.50
N LEU A 1060 -35.58 -9.27 -20.21
CA LEU A 1060 -34.24 -8.70 -19.99
C LEU A 1060 -33.92 -7.63 -21.03
#